data_AF-A0A430AMV9-F1
#
_entry.id   AF-A0A430AMV9-F1
#
_cell.length_a   1.000
_cell.length_b   1.000
_cell.length_c   1.000
_cell.angle_alpha   90.00
_cell.angle_beta   90.00
_cell.angle_gamma   90.00
#
_symmetry.space_group_name_H-M   'P 1'
#
loop_
_entity.id
_entity.type
_entity.pdbx_description
1 polymer ?
#
loop_
_entity_poly.entity_id
_entity_poly.type
_entity_poly.pdbx_seq_one_letter_code
_entity_poly.pdbx_strand_id
1 'polypeptide(L)'
;MNIARIGYEPLKNNLVNNREKLNKSLEALSVLTGDTSKAMINMNIVNYLKSKYSRDFVPVCKLIYDTEFIEVLLKNDIKINKSENLVQIENFIINSMVIENKTSVDIEPYLEDILSSKNGSIKSFDQGEIIFYNVNGKIIIEKGTGSYSFGRINGRIHQFLENDSISIKNHENVIIVDLTCKPFDSKFANICWSKNISQYELAFNSVVRNGAIPIDLQDIYVGIENNEIYFFSKTLNKRLLFKVTNSSSLSKRFPQIYLFLLRASLSGLQISLDPPILEGLNVSFLPEITYGDIILRRAEWKLDEVFKKNMTITGEIKKAFLEFKERCHLPNLIGLSQGEAPIVYNLENEIHLNNIEKVIRSHSGQLDRVSFIDVQHQLECQEGFKQYVYSFEKEKNSQNLNESSVSLCDNFDFFEEQCNNFYIYPKEQYYEIVLELIIKKITENMNINKWFYINYADDFPHIRFRFVSKEEKHLNEFVKFLNNLLQKKYIYNYKLQPFFPEISRYNLFNRGPIVYSIFTYDSQLSSKIFIEENTSNVSDHILLLYSLLRKIGVDDDNILKIFSRYKDKSSNQYQKIKKQIWDQYKIMSSITVDTDFKSAILEKNSLKLNEDIILSLAHMHMNRASGIDRNFEEKVYSLLYKFVNSKKYIGGFNE
;
A
#
# COMPACT_ATOMS: atom_id res chain seq x y z
N MET A 1 6.62 32.77 34.52
CA MET A 1 6.59 31.69 33.50
C MET A 1 7.14 30.43 34.15
N ASN A 2 6.29 29.50 34.58
CA ASN A 2 6.74 28.18 34.99
C ASN A 2 7.23 27.44 33.74
N ILE A 3 8.54 27.40 33.54
CA ILE A 3 9.16 26.58 32.51
C ILE A 3 8.85 25.13 32.91
N ALA A 4 8.07 24.42 32.09
CA ALA A 4 7.90 22.98 32.24
C ALA A 4 9.29 22.34 32.25
N ARG A 5 9.70 21.79 33.40
CA ARG A 5 10.98 21.07 33.50
C ARG A 5 10.85 19.77 32.73
N ILE A 6 11.44 19.72 31.54
CA ILE A 6 11.68 18.47 30.82
C ILE A 6 12.87 17.81 31.52
N GLY A 7 12.64 16.68 32.19
CA GLY A 7 13.67 15.94 32.89
C GLY A 7 13.63 14.48 32.48
N TYR A 8 14.82 13.88 32.32
CA TYR A 8 14.98 12.43 32.23
C TYR A 8 15.12 11.90 33.66
N GLU A 9 14.05 11.35 34.24
CA GLU A 9 14.18 10.64 35.51
C GLU A 9 14.68 9.22 35.24
N PRO A 10 15.90 8.84 35.70
CA PRO A 10 16.35 7.47 35.63
C PRO A 10 15.43 6.61 36.49
N LEU A 11 14.79 5.67 35.82
CA LEU A 11 13.61 4.99 36.30
C LEU A 11 13.97 4.03 37.46
N LYS A 12 13.32 4.13 38.63
CA LYS A 12 13.46 3.20 39.79
C LYS A 12 12.40 2.07 39.76
N ASN A 13 12.62 1.01 40.56
CA ASN A 13 11.84 -0.26 40.75
C ASN A 13 10.30 -0.29 40.51
N ASN A 14 9.56 0.83 40.52
CA ASN A 14 8.13 0.90 40.17
C ASN A 14 7.82 0.59 38.68
N LEU A 15 8.84 0.31 37.87
CA LEU A 15 8.71 0.16 36.40
C LEU A 15 8.19 -1.17 35.92
N VAL A 16 8.56 -2.26 36.60
CA VAL A 16 8.19 -3.60 36.12
C VAL A 16 6.66 -3.72 36.17
N ASN A 17 6.05 -3.30 37.27
CA ASN A 17 4.60 -3.26 37.43
C ASN A 17 3.93 -2.31 36.43
N ASN A 18 4.48 -1.11 36.19
CA ASN A 18 3.91 -0.20 35.20
C ASN A 18 4.01 -0.74 33.77
N ARG A 19 5.12 -1.39 33.42
CA ARG A 19 5.33 -1.98 32.09
C ARG A 19 4.33 -3.11 31.83
N GLU A 20 4.12 -3.99 32.79
CA GLU A 20 3.11 -5.06 32.69
C GLU A 20 1.70 -4.49 32.56
N LYS A 21 1.33 -3.51 33.38
CA LYS A 21 0.02 -2.83 33.26
C LYS A 21 -0.14 -2.11 31.91
N LEU A 22 0.89 -1.46 31.39
CA LEU A 22 0.86 -0.81 30.07
C LEU A 22 0.72 -1.82 28.94
N ASN A 23 1.42 -2.96 29.01
CA ASN A 23 1.27 -4.03 28.02
C ASN A 23 -0.14 -4.64 28.05
N LYS A 24 -0.71 -4.87 29.24
CA LYS A 24 -2.12 -5.27 29.39
C LYS A 24 -3.08 -4.21 28.83
N SER A 25 -2.78 -2.92 29.05
CA SER A 25 -3.57 -1.81 28.48
C SER A 25 -3.55 -1.84 26.96
N LEU A 26 -2.39 -2.09 26.34
CA LEU A 26 -2.24 -2.21 24.89
C LEU A 26 -3.04 -3.37 24.32
N GLU A 27 -3.08 -4.51 25.02
CA GLU A 27 -3.90 -5.65 24.65
C GLU A 27 -5.39 -5.28 24.70
N ALA A 28 -5.87 -4.71 25.81
CA ALA A 28 -7.25 -4.23 25.94
C ALA A 28 -7.62 -3.22 24.85
N LEU A 29 -6.76 -2.20 24.62
CA LEU A 29 -6.95 -1.22 23.56
C LEU A 29 -6.98 -1.86 22.18
N SER A 30 -6.24 -2.94 21.95
CA SER A 30 -6.25 -3.65 20.66
C SER A 30 -7.59 -4.33 20.40
N VAL A 31 -8.22 -4.86 21.45
CA VAL A 31 -9.57 -5.44 21.36
C VAL A 31 -10.63 -4.35 21.16
N LEU A 32 -10.53 -3.28 21.94
CA LEU A 32 -11.49 -2.16 21.93
C LEU A 32 -11.47 -1.40 20.61
N THR A 33 -10.29 -1.19 20.06
CA THR A 33 -10.15 -0.59 18.74
C THR A 33 -10.48 -1.61 17.64
N GLY A 34 -10.48 -2.92 17.96
CA GLY A 34 -10.88 -4.01 17.08
C GLY A 34 -10.12 -4.04 15.75
N ASP A 35 -10.67 -4.73 14.75
CA ASP A 35 -10.19 -4.71 13.36
C ASP A 35 -10.55 -3.37 12.67
N THR A 36 -10.45 -2.25 13.40
CA THR A 36 -10.37 -0.92 12.79
C THR A 36 -9.03 -0.71 12.07
N SER A 37 -8.33 -1.79 11.67
CA SER A 37 -7.48 -1.82 10.48
C SER A 37 -8.32 -1.50 9.25
N LYS A 38 -8.85 -0.29 9.24
CA LYS A 38 -9.57 0.28 8.12
C LYS A 38 -8.58 0.29 6.98
N ALA A 39 -9.11 0.12 5.79
CA ALA A 39 -8.42 0.63 4.64
C ALA A 39 -8.25 2.14 4.87
N MET A 40 -7.06 2.54 5.31
CA MET A 40 -6.62 3.94 5.38
C MET A 40 -6.67 4.58 3.98
N ILE A 41 -6.86 3.74 2.97
CA ILE A 41 -7.17 4.08 1.61
C ILE A 41 -8.61 3.69 1.28
N ASN A 42 -9.36 4.59 0.66
CA ASN A 42 -10.65 4.27 0.08
C ASN A 42 -10.53 3.20 -1.03
N MET A 43 -11.43 2.20 -1.00
CA MET A 43 -11.43 1.09 -1.96
C MET A 43 -11.53 1.55 -3.42
N ASN A 44 -12.05 2.74 -3.70
CA ASN A 44 -12.04 3.31 -5.05
C ASN A 44 -10.62 3.52 -5.60
N ILE A 45 -9.67 3.91 -4.74
CA ILE A 45 -8.26 4.03 -5.13
C ILE A 45 -7.68 2.65 -5.46
N VAL A 46 -7.98 1.66 -4.62
CA VAL A 46 -7.56 0.26 -4.82
C VAL A 46 -8.14 -0.29 -6.12
N ASN A 47 -9.44 -0.08 -6.36
CA ASN A 47 -10.14 -0.52 -7.57
C ASN A 47 -9.60 0.16 -8.83
N TYR A 48 -9.32 1.47 -8.76
CA TYR A 48 -8.69 2.22 -9.84
C TYR A 48 -7.30 1.64 -10.18
N LEU A 49 -6.46 1.40 -9.16
CA LEU A 49 -5.13 0.83 -9.38
C LEU A 49 -5.22 -0.60 -9.92
N LYS A 50 -6.20 -1.40 -9.49
CA LYS A 50 -6.42 -2.74 -10.04
C LYS A 50 -6.90 -2.72 -11.49
N SER A 51 -7.90 -1.90 -11.81
CA SER A 51 -8.48 -1.88 -13.15
C SER A 51 -7.45 -1.45 -14.19
N LYS A 52 -6.58 -0.50 -13.83
CA LYS A 52 -5.61 0.11 -14.75
C LYS A 52 -4.20 -0.49 -14.66
N TYR A 53 -3.82 -1.05 -13.50
CA TYR A 53 -2.45 -1.44 -13.17
C TYR A 53 -2.35 -2.72 -12.31
N SER A 54 -3.32 -3.65 -12.38
CA SER A 54 -3.39 -4.88 -11.53
C SER A 54 -2.13 -5.75 -11.48
N ARG A 55 -1.15 -5.53 -12.35
CA ARG A 55 0.14 -6.24 -12.39
C ARG A 55 1.28 -5.31 -12.83
N ASP A 56 1.18 -4.04 -12.49
CA ASP A 56 2.18 -3.05 -12.85
C ASP A 56 2.50 -2.09 -11.72
N PHE A 57 3.75 -1.64 -11.77
CA PHE A 57 4.21 -0.52 -10.97
C PHE A 57 4.01 0.76 -11.75
N VAL A 58 3.45 1.75 -11.09
CA VAL A 58 3.19 3.05 -11.71
C VAL A 58 4.00 4.10 -10.98
N PRO A 59 4.79 4.94 -11.69
CA PRO A 59 5.43 6.08 -11.06
C PRO A 59 4.38 6.93 -10.33
N VAL A 60 4.65 7.30 -9.07
CA VAL A 60 3.77 8.20 -8.31
C VAL A 60 3.58 9.51 -9.06
N CYS A 61 4.64 10.01 -9.72
CA CYS A 61 4.59 11.21 -10.55
C CYS A 61 3.60 11.07 -11.73
N LYS A 62 3.34 9.87 -12.25
CA LYS A 62 2.33 9.67 -13.30
C LYS A 62 0.92 9.74 -12.73
N LEU A 63 0.70 9.16 -11.55
CA LEU A 63 -0.60 9.17 -10.89
C LEU A 63 -1.07 10.59 -10.54
N ILE A 64 -0.16 11.47 -10.12
CA ILE A 64 -0.51 12.87 -9.80
C ILE A 64 -0.92 13.72 -11.02
N TYR A 65 -0.67 13.25 -12.25
CA TYR A 65 -1.13 13.90 -13.49
C TYR A 65 -2.33 13.19 -14.12
N ASP A 66 -2.78 12.08 -13.54
CA ASP A 66 -3.92 11.33 -14.04
C ASP A 66 -5.21 11.90 -13.43
N THR A 67 -5.99 12.62 -14.25
CA THR A 67 -7.21 13.31 -13.80
C THR A 67 -8.20 12.38 -13.10
N GLU A 68 -8.35 11.15 -13.60
CA GLU A 68 -9.25 10.15 -13.02
C GLU A 68 -8.75 9.72 -11.63
N PHE A 69 -7.43 9.50 -11.49
CA PHE A 69 -6.84 9.21 -10.18
C PHE A 69 -7.02 10.37 -9.20
N ILE A 70 -6.80 11.61 -9.64
CA ILE A 70 -6.95 12.81 -8.79
C ILE A 70 -8.40 12.92 -8.29
N GLU A 71 -9.39 12.71 -9.15
CA GLU A 71 -10.80 12.74 -8.74
C GLU A 71 -11.11 11.67 -7.68
N VAL A 72 -10.61 10.45 -7.88
CA VAL A 72 -10.76 9.36 -6.92
C VAL A 72 -10.05 9.69 -5.60
N LEU A 73 -8.86 10.27 -5.67
CA LEU A 73 -8.06 10.67 -4.51
C LEU A 73 -8.73 11.81 -3.72
N LEU A 74 -9.39 12.76 -4.39
CA LEU A 74 -10.10 13.87 -3.74
C LEU A 74 -11.40 13.42 -3.05
N LYS A 75 -12.05 12.37 -3.54
CA LYS A 75 -13.27 11.77 -2.97
C LYS A 75 -12.99 10.74 -1.86
N ASN A 76 -11.78 10.76 -1.30
CA ASN A 76 -11.27 9.79 -0.32
C ASN A 76 -11.80 10.03 1.11
N ASP A 77 -13.13 10.04 1.28
CA ASP A 77 -13.75 9.97 2.60
C ASP A 77 -13.71 8.52 3.10
N ILE A 78 -13.00 8.32 4.21
CA ILE A 78 -12.87 7.00 4.85
C ILE A 78 -14.03 6.87 5.84
N LYS A 79 -14.98 5.99 5.56
CA LYS A 79 -16.03 5.65 6.52
C LYS A 79 -15.50 4.65 7.54
N ILE A 80 -15.68 4.99 8.81
CA ILE A 80 -15.29 4.19 9.96
C ILE A 80 -16.53 3.41 10.41
N ASN A 81 -16.56 2.10 10.19
CA ASN A 81 -17.57 1.25 10.82
C ASN A 81 -17.05 0.76 12.18
N LYS A 82 -17.95 0.72 13.18
CA LYS A 82 -17.66 0.14 14.50
C LYS A 82 -17.56 -1.39 14.35
N SER A 83 -16.62 -2.02 15.05
CA SER A 83 -16.52 -3.49 15.09
C SER A 83 -17.66 -4.08 15.93
N GLU A 84 -18.05 -5.34 15.65
CA GLU A 84 -19.08 -6.04 16.45
C GLU A 84 -18.72 -6.09 17.94
N ASN A 85 -17.46 -6.36 18.26
CA ASN A 85 -16.93 -6.35 19.63
C ASN A 85 -17.15 -4.99 20.31
N LEU A 86 -16.89 -3.89 19.61
CA LEU A 86 -17.09 -2.55 20.18
C LEU A 86 -18.57 -2.27 20.44
N VAL A 87 -19.46 -2.66 19.52
CA VAL A 87 -20.91 -2.50 19.71
C VAL A 87 -21.39 -3.26 20.95
N GLN A 88 -20.87 -4.47 21.17
CA GLN A 88 -21.22 -5.26 22.35
C GLN A 88 -20.72 -4.62 23.66
N ILE A 89 -19.48 -4.12 23.68
CA ILE A 89 -18.93 -3.41 24.85
C ILE A 89 -19.70 -2.11 25.12
N GLU A 90 -20.08 -1.36 24.08
CA GLU A 90 -20.93 -0.19 24.23
C GLU A 90 -22.28 -0.55 24.86
N ASN A 91 -22.92 -1.62 24.40
CA ASN A 91 -24.18 -2.09 24.97
C ASN A 91 -24.02 -2.51 26.44
N PHE A 92 -22.93 -3.18 26.79
CA PHE A 92 -22.62 -3.52 28.18
C PHE A 92 -22.49 -2.27 29.05
N ILE A 93 -21.70 -1.28 28.61
CA ILE A 93 -21.51 -0.04 29.37
C ILE A 93 -22.82 0.74 29.47
N ILE A 94 -23.62 0.82 28.39
CA ILE A 94 -24.94 1.45 28.40
C ILE A 94 -25.86 0.75 29.41
N ASN A 95 -25.89 -0.59 29.43
CA ASN A 95 -26.72 -1.34 30.38
C ASN A 95 -26.27 -1.09 31.83
N SER A 96 -24.97 -1.15 32.13
CA SER A 96 -24.45 -0.85 33.47
C SER A 96 -24.72 0.59 33.90
N MET A 97 -24.65 1.54 32.97
CA MET A 97 -24.93 2.95 33.24
C MET A 97 -26.43 3.20 33.48
N VAL A 98 -27.30 2.69 32.60
CA VAL A 98 -28.74 3.03 32.57
C VAL A 98 -29.56 2.14 33.51
N ILE A 99 -29.26 0.85 33.60
CA ILE A 99 -30.04 -0.11 34.39
C ILE A 99 -29.49 -0.21 35.80
N GLU A 100 -28.16 -0.27 35.95
CA GLU A 100 -27.51 -0.50 37.25
C GLU A 100 -27.07 0.80 37.94
N ASN A 101 -27.25 1.97 37.30
CA ASN A 101 -26.81 3.29 37.82
C ASN A 101 -25.34 3.33 38.26
N LYS A 102 -24.47 2.57 37.58
CA LYS A 102 -23.04 2.55 37.89
C LYS A 102 -22.34 3.83 37.39
N THR A 103 -21.50 4.41 38.25
CA THR A 103 -20.64 5.57 37.93
C THR A 103 -19.23 5.17 37.46
N SER A 104 -18.86 3.91 37.67
CA SER A 104 -17.64 3.28 37.14
C SER A 104 -17.99 1.87 36.66
N VAL A 105 -17.46 1.49 35.50
CA VAL A 105 -17.71 0.22 34.82
C VAL A 105 -16.38 -0.42 34.51
N ASP A 106 -16.15 -1.60 35.10
CA ASP A 106 -15.01 -2.46 34.77
C ASP A 106 -15.39 -3.38 33.60
N ILE A 107 -14.62 -3.30 32.53
CA ILE A 107 -14.83 -4.07 31.31
C ILE A 107 -13.95 -5.33 31.24
N GLU A 108 -13.10 -5.59 32.25
CA GLU A 108 -12.23 -6.78 32.32
C GLU A 108 -12.98 -8.10 32.07
N PRO A 109 -14.14 -8.37 32.72
CA PRO A 109 -14.85 -9.64 32.51
C PRO A 109 -15.28 -9.90 31.06
N TYR A 110 -15.59 -8.83 30.32
CA TYR A 110 -16.02 -8.94 28.91
C TYR A 110 -14.83 -9.03 27.97
N LEU A 111 -13.74 -8.33 28.27
CA LEU A 111 -12.51 -8.39 27.49
C LEU A 111 -11.85 -9.77 27.59
N GLU A 112 -11.83 -10.39 28.77
CA GLU A 112 -11.28 -11.75 28.94
C GLU A 112 -12.08 -12.80 28.15
N ASP A 113 -13.40 -12.67 28.08
CA ASP A 113 -14.25 -13.55 27.25
C ASP A 113 -13.93 -13.39 25.74
N ILE A 114 -13.70 -12.16 25.28
CA ILE A 114 -13.28 -11.91 23.89
C ILE A 114 -11.87 -12.45 23.62
N LEU A 115 -10.94 -12.25 24.55
CA LEU A 115 -9.55 -12.70 24.43
C LEU A 115 -9.45 -14.23 24.45
N SER A 116 -10.27 -14.91 25.26
CA SER A 116 -10.29 -16.37 25.36
C SER A 116 -11.02 -17.07 24.22
N SER A 117 -12.05 -16.43 23.63
CA SER A 117 -12.85 -17.01 22.54
C SER A 117 -12.20 -16.92 21.14
N LYS A 118 -11.23 -16.02 20.92
CA LYS A 118 -10.61 -15.79 19.61
C LYS A 118 -9.15 -16.27 19.51
N ASN A 119 -8.96 -17.48 18.98
CA ASN A 119 -7.64 -18.04 18.65
C ASN A 119 -6.97 -17.46 17.37
N GLY A 120 -7.20 -16.21 16.95
CA GLY A 120 -6.36 -15.65 15.86
C GLY A 120 -6.82 -14.48 14.98
N SER A 121 -7.72 -13.58 15.40
CA SER A 121 -8.12 -12.44 14.53
C SER A 121 -7.99 -11.04 15.14
N ILE A 122 -7.46 -10.92 16.36
CA ILE A 122 -7.20 -9.61 16.96
C ILE A 122 -5.80 -9.18 16.51
N LYS A 123 -5.72 -8.21 15.60
CA LYS A 123 -4.46 -7.56 15.28
C LYS A 123 -3.92 -6.90 16.54
N SER A 124 -2.62 -7.03 16.77
CA SER A 124 -1.90 -6.35 17.84
C SER A 124 -1.22 -5.09 17.30
N PHE A 125 -0.96 -4.11 18.16
CA PHE A 125 -0.09 -3.00 17.81
C PHE A 125 1.35 -3.47 17.62
N ASP A 126 1.92 -3.22 16.43
CA ASP A 126 3.32 -3.55 16.15
C ASP A 126 4.29 -2.56 16.80
N GLN A 127 3.90 -1.28 16.87
CA GLN A 127 4.66 -0.22 17.51
C GLN A 127 3.77 0.98 17.80
N GLY A 128 4.23 1.86 18.68
CA GLY A 128 3.53 3.09 18.97
C GLY A 128 4.04 3.83 20.19
N GLU A 129 3.29 4.86 20.56
CA GLU A 129 3.53 5.69 21.73
C GLU A 129 2.18 5.95 22.42
N ILE A 130 2.12 5.81 23.74
CA ILE A 130 0.95 6.18 24.54
C ILE A 130 1.38 7.22 25.59
N ILE A 131 0.57 8.26 25.70
CA ILE A 131 0.60 9.18 26.84
C ILE A 131 -0.24 8.60 27.98
N PHE A 132 0.32 8.55 29.18
CA PHE A 132 -0.38 8.10 30.37
C PHE A 132 -0.02 8.92 31.60
N TYR A 133 -0.85 8.81 32.63
CA TYR A 133 -0.58 9.32 33.97
C TYR A 133 -0.46 8.14 34.95
N ASN A 134 0.38 8.30 35.97
CA ASN A 134 0.47 7.34 37.07
C ASN A 134 0.08 8.05 38.37
N VAL A 135 -1.01 7.59 38.97
CA VAL A 135 -1.53 8.10 40.24
C VAL A 135 -1.62 6.93 41.21
N ASN A 136 -0.78 6.93 42.24
CA ASN A 136 -0.80 5.91 43.30
C ASN A 136 -0.79 4.46 42.77
N GLY A 137 -0.12 4.19 41.64
CA GLY A 137 -0.05 2.86 41.02
C GLY A 137 -1.20 2.52 40.06
N LYS A 138 -2.19 3.40 39.89
CA LYS A 138 -3.20 3.33 38.82
C LYS A 138 -2.69 4.04 37.57
N ILE A 139 -2.93 3.43 36.42
CA ILE A 139 -2.58 3.98 35.11
C ILE A 139 -3.80 4.64 34.52
N ILE A 140 -3.68 5.89 34.09
CA ILE A 140 -4.76 6.63 33.43
C ILE A 140 -4.35 6.91 31.99
N ILE A 141 -5.14 6.44 31.05
CA ILE A 141 -5.01 6.70 29.62
C ILE A 141 -6.21 7.60 29.24
N GLU A 142 -5.95 8.76 28.67
CA GLU A 142 -7.00 9.69 28.21
C GLU A 142 -7.23 9.56 26.71
N LYS A 143 -8.30 10.19 26.21
CA LYS A 143 -8.56 10.27 24.77
C LYS A 143 -7.48 11.10 24.06
N GLY A 144 -7.06 10.67 22.87
CA GLY A 144 -6.11 11.40 22.02
C GLY A 144 -4.66 11.21 22.44
N THR A 145 -4.37 10.19 23.24
CA THR A 145 -3.07 10.00 23.89
C THR A 145 -2.15 9.04 23.15
N GLY A 146 -2.66 8.32 22.15
CA GLY A 146 -1.91 7.30 21.44
C GLY A 146 -1.42 7.70 20.04
N SER A 147 -0.31 7.09 19.62
CA SER A 147 0.24 7.15 18.26
C SER A 147 0.74 5.80 17.78
N TYR A 148 0.62 5.54 16.49
CA TYR A 148 0.94 4.26 15.84
C TYR A 148 2.41 4.08 15.45
N SER A 149 3.27 5.04 15.75
CA SER A 149 4.67 5.01 15.36
C SER A 149 5.52 5.72 16.39
N PHE A 150 6.74 5.22 16.55
CA PHE A 150 7.81 5.88 17.29
C PHE A 150 8.07 7.29 16.76
N GLY A 151 8.43 8.22 17.65
CA GLY A 151 8.80 9.57 17.25
C GLY A 151 7.62 10.50 17.04
N ARG A 152 6.36 10.05 17.14
CA ARG A 152 5.22 10.91 16.83
C ARG A 152 4.93 11.92 17.93
N ILE A 153 5.00 11.50 19.19
CA ILE A 153 4.72 12.34 20.35
C ILE A 153 6.02 12.99 20.84
N ASN A 154 7.08 12.19 20.99
CA ASN A 154 8.38 12.62 21.50
C ASN A 154 9.33 13.17 20.42
N GLY A 155 9.02 13.08 19.12
CA GLY A 155 9.92 13.49 18.02
C GLY A 155 10.38 14.94 18.08
N ARG A 156 9.50 15.84 18.51
CA ARG A 156 9.83 17.26 18.74
C ARG A 156 10.65 17.49 20.02
N ILE A 157 10.66 16.52 20.93
CA ILE A 157 11.34 16.58 22.24
C ILE A 157 12.75 16.00 22.13
N HIS A 158 12.98 15.00 21.26
CA HIS A 158 14.28 14.33 21.08
C HIS A 158 15.46 15.27 20.80
N GLN A 159 15.22 16.43 20.22
CA GLN A 159 16.28 17.42 20.02
C GLN A 159 16.83 18.03 21.32
N PHE A 160 16.05 18.00 22.40
CA PHE A 160 16.43 18.54 23.70
C PHE A 160 17.03 17.47 24.62
N LEU A 161 17.13 16.23 24.14
CA LEU A 161 17.66 15.10 24.90
C LEU A 161 19.11 14.87 24.45
N GLU A 162 20.06 15.14 25.35
CA GLU A 162 21.51 15.18 25.07
C GLU A 162 22.10 13.80 24.69
N ASN A 163 21.42 12.69 25.00
CA ASN A 163 21.94 11.32 24.85
C ASN A 163 21.04 10.36 24.05
N ASP A 164 20.05 10.86 23.31
CA ASP A 164 19.14 9.98 22.56
C ASP A 164 19.73 9.58 21.19
N SER A 165 20.27 8.36 21.12
CA SER A 165 20.66 7.66 19.90
C SER A 165 19.50 6.89 19.26
N ILE A 166 18.29 7.45 19.29
CA ILE A 166 17.10 6.78 18.75
C ILE A 166 17.09 6.97 17.24
N SER A 167 17.30 5.85 16.53
CA SER A 167 17.20 5.76 15.07
C SER A 167 16.24 4.64 14.70
N ILE A 168 15.34 4.91 13.78
CA ILE A 168 14.52 3.88 13.16
C ILE A 168 15.41 3.08 12.21
N LYS A 169 15.62 1.79 12.50
CA LYS A 169 16.45 0.91 11.67
C LYS A 169 15.67 0.43 10.46
N ASN A 170 16.32 0.43 9.30
CA ASN A 170 15.80 -0.24 8.11
C ASN A 170 15.81 -1.76 8.31
N HIS A 171 14.84 -2.45 7.72
CA HIS A 171 14.89 -3.91 7.57
C HIS A 171 15.59 -4.26 6.25
N GLU A 172 16.08 -5.50 6.10
CA GLU A 172 16.87 -5.92 4.92
C GLU A 172 16.19 -5.55 3.58
N ASN A 173 14.86 -5.75 3.50
CA ASN A 173 14.07 -5.59 2.27
C ASN A 173 13.18 -4.33 2.25
N VAL A 174 13.14 -3.53 3.33
CA VAL A 174 12.24 -2.37 3.45
C VAL A 174 13.00 -1.17 4.01
N ILE A 175 12.97 -0.07 3.26
CA ILE A 175 13.47 1.23 3.71
C ILE A 175 12.33 2.04 4.32
N ILE A 176 12.58 2.58 5.50
CA ILE A 176 11.67 3.51 6.14
C ILE A 176 12.02 4.93 5.69
N VAL A 177 11.01 5.65 5.23
CA VAL A 177 11.16 7.02 4.72
C VAL A 177 10.35 7.94 5.62
N ASP A 178 10.99 8.93 6.23
CA ASP A 178 10.28 9.94 7.00
C ASP A 178 9.68 10.98 6.05
N LEU A 179 8.38 11.20 6.17
CA LEU A 179 7.66 12.21 5.42
C LEU A 179 7.64 13.51 6.22
N THR A 180 8.28 14.53 5.68
CA THR A 180 8.20 15.89 6.21
C THR A 180 7.33 16.74 5.32
N CYS A 181 6.45 17.54 5.92
CA CYS A 181 5.64 18.46 5.15
C CYS A 181 5.40 19.76 5.90
N LYS A 182 5.60 20.89 5.20
CA LYS A 182 5.06 22.16 5.67
C LYS A 182 3.55 22.18 5.37
N PRO A 183 2.67 22.30 6.39
CA PRO A 183 1.24 22.35 6.16
C PRO A 183 0.85 23.63 5.41
N PHE A 184 -0.30 23.61 4.72
CA PHE A 184 -0.84 24.80 4.04
C PHE A 184 -1.15 25.94 5.02
N ASP A 185 -1.60 25.60 6.23
CA ASP A 185 -1.82 26.56 7.31
C ASP A 185 -0.57 26.65 8.19
N SER A 186 0.12 27.79 8.12
CA SER A 186 1.36 28.06 8.83
C SER A 186 1.24 28.02 10.35
N LYS A 187 0.03 28.18 10.91
CA LYS A 187 -0.22 28.07 12.36
C LYS A 187 0.17 26.70 12.92
N PHE A 188 0.14 25.67 12.07
CA PHE A 188 0.44 24.29 12.45
C PHE A 188 1.89 23.86 12.13
N ALA A 189 2.70 24.75 11.53
CA ALA A 189 4.07 24.44 11.13
C ALA A 189 4.95 24.01 12.32
N ASN A 190 4.76 24.65 13.49
CA ASN A 190 5.54 24.35 14.70
C ASN A 190 5.31 22.93 15.24
N ILE A 191 4.16 22.31 14.94
CA ILE A 191 3.83 20.94 15.37
C ILE A 191 4.45 19.90 14.42
N CYS A 192 4.75 20.30 13.17
CA CYS A 192 5.31 19.42 12.15
C CYS A 192 6.84 19.28 12.25
N TRP A 193 7.47 20.06 13.13
CA TRP A 193 8.90 20.07 13.26
C TRP A 193 9.39 19.03 14.28
N SER A 194 10.36 18.20 13.85
CA SER A 194 10.98 17.13 14.65
C SER A 194 12.40 16.86 14.19
N LYS A 195 13.21 16.24 15.06
CA LYS A 195 14.53 15.71 14.68
C LYS A 195 14.34 14.52 13.72
N ASN A 196 15.16 14.41 12.67
CA ASN A 196 15.09 13.23 11.81
C ASN A 196 15.65 12.02 12.55
N ILE A 197 14.83 10.99 12.69
CA ILE A 197 15.22 9.70 13.27
C ILE A 197 15.25 8.58 12.22
N SER A 198 15.01 8.90 10.94
CA SER A 198 15.19 8.01 9.78
C SER A 198 16.40 8.42 8.94
N GLN A 199 17.00 7.46 8.24
CA GLN A 199 18.08 7.73 7.28
C GLN A 199 17.57 8.40 6.01
N TYR A 200 16.35 8.06 5.56
CA TYR A 200 15.77 8.56 4.30
C TYR A 200 14.59 9.50 4.57
N GLU A 201 14.49 10.56 3.78
CA GLU A 201 13.45 11.58 3.93
C GLU A 201 12.86 11.98 2.57
N LEU A 202 11.53 12.15 2.54
CA LEU A 202 10.81 12.78 1.42
C LEU A 202 10.09 14.02 1.95
N ALA A 203 10.51 15.19 1.47
CA ALA A 203 10.00 16.48 1.92
C ALA A 203 8.97 17.07 0.95
N PHE A 204 7.84 17.55 1.50
CA PHE A 204 6.80 18.28 0.77
C PHE A 204 6.72 19.72 1.27
N ASN A 205 6.71 20.69 0.36
CA ASN A 205 6.66 22.14 0.71
C ASN A 205 7.73 22.56 1.74
N SER A 206 8.81 21.79 1.86
CA SER A 206 9.88 21.92 2.83
C SER A 206 11.18 21.44 2.20
N VAL A 207 12.30 21.71 2.86
CA VAL A 207 13.60 21.14 2.52
C VAL A 207 13.85 19.89 3.37
N VAL A 208 14.62 18.96 2.80
CA VAL A 208 15.11 17.78 3.52
C VAL A 208 16.05 18.22 4.65
N ARG A 209 15.93 17.60 5.82
CA ARG A 209 16.74 17.96 7.00
C ARG A 209 18.21 17.54 6.81
N ASN A 210 19.11 18.32 7.42
CA ASN A 210 20.55 18.05 7.37
C ASN A 210 20.86 16.63 7.88
N GLY A 211 21.67 15.89 7.12
CA GLY A 211 22.09 14.52 7.44
C GLY A 211 21.15 13.42 6.93
N ALA A 212 19.98 13.77 6.40
CA ALA A 212 19.06 12.80 5.79
C ALA A 212 19.36 12.60 4.30
N ILE A 213 19.11 11.39 3.79
CA ILE A 213 19.22 11.07 2.38
C ILE A 213 17.88 11.39 1.70
N PRO A 214 17.82 12.33 0.74
CA PRO A 214 16.58 12.66 0.04
C PRO A 214 16.12 11.52 -0.86
N ILE A 215 14.82 11.25 -0.88
CA ILE A 215 14.16 10.44 -1.91
C ILE A 215 13.34 11.37 -2.80
N ASP A 216 13.51 11.28 -4.12
CA ASP A 216 12.72 12.04 -5.09
C ASP A 216 11.36 11.38 -5.32
N LEU A 217 10.31 12.17 -5.53
CA LEU A 217 8.97 11.64 -5.83
C LEU A 217 8.94 10.82 -7.14
N GLN A 218 9.80 11.14 -8.11
CA GLN A 218 9.94 10.43 -9.38
C GLN A 218 10.55 9.04 -9.22
N ASP A 219 11.30 8.84 -8.14
CA ASP A 219 11.90 7.55 -7.80
C ASP A 219 10.89 6.55 -7.22
N ILE A 220 9.72 7.04 -6.81
CA ILE A 220 8.71 6.25 -6.09
C ILE A 220 7.70 5.69 -7.08
N TYR A 221 7.54 4.37 -7.04
CA TYR A 221 6.55 3.63 -7.80
C TYR A 221 5.53 3.01 -6.86
N VAL A 222 4.29 2.90 -7.32
CA VAL A 222 3.16 2.29 -6.62
C VAL A 222 2.84 0.96 -7.26
N GLY A 223 2.79 -0.09 -6.46
CA GLY A 223 2.25 -1.40 -6.84
C GLY A 223 0.98 -1.72 -6.06
N ILE A 224 0.19 -2.66 -6.58
CA ILE A 224 -0.96 -3.22 -5.88
C ILE A 224 -0.94 -4.75 -5.97
N GLU A 225 -1.06 -5.40 -4.82
CA GLU A 225 -1.11 -6.87 -4.72
C GLU A 225 -2.09 -7.24 -3.60
N ASN A 226 -2.99 -8.20 -3.84
CA ASN A 226 -3.96 -8.66 -2.83
C ASN A 226 -4.82 -7.56 -2.16
N ASN A 227 -5.16 -6.48 -2.89
CA ASN A 227 -5.81 -5.25 -2.39
C ASN A 227 -4.94 -4.32 -1.53
N GLU A 228 -3.66 -4.65 -1.36
CA GLU A 228 -2.71 -3.81 -0.63
C GLU A 228 -1.87 -2.99 -1.59
N ILE A 229 -1.73 -1.71 -1.26
CA ILE A 229 -0.89 -0.78 -2.00
C ILE A 229 0.47 -0.73 -1.32
N TYR A 230 1.53 -0.82 -2.11
CA TYR A 230 2.90 -0.76 -1.63
C TYR A 230 3.76 0.11 -2.54
N PHE A 231 4.88 0.57 -2.00
CA PHE A 231 5.77 1.48 -2.71
C PHE A 231 7.14 0.89 -2.92
N PHE A 232 7.78 1.33 -3.99
CA PHE A 232 9.08 0.86 -4.39
C PHE A 232 9.95 2.02 -4.87
N SER A 233 11.22 2.02 -4.50
CA SER A 233 12.22 2.96 -5.03
C SER A 233 12.90 2.34 -6.24
N LYS A 234 12.85 3.05 -7.38
CA LYS A 234 13.50 2.69 -8.64
C LYS A 234 15.02 2.61 -8.48
N THR A 235 15.63 3.58 -7.82
CA THR A 235 17.09 3.72 -7.66
C THR A 235 17.65 2.82 -6.56
N LEU A 236 16.94 2.68 -5.43
CA LEU A 236 17.40 1.87 -4.30
C LEU A 236 17.04 0.39 -4.47
N ASN A 237 16.17 0.06 -5.43
CA ASN A 237 15.65 -1.29 -5.67
C ASN A 237 15.09 -1.90 -4.38
N LYS A 238 14.32 -1.13 -3.59
CA LYS A 238 13.76 -1.57 -2.30
C LYS A 238 12.34 -1.08 -2.08
N ARG A 239 11.58 -1.84 -1.29
CA ARG A 239 10.25 -1.43 -0.81
C ARG A 239 10.40 -0.22 0.11
N LEU A 240 9.52 0.76 -0.05
CA LEU A 240 9.45 1.95 0.79
C LEU A 240 8.27 1.85 1.75
N LEU A 241 8.48 2.25 3.00
CA LEU A 241 7.44 2.45 3.99
C LEU A 241 7.50 3.88 4.50
N PHE A 242 6.43 4.63 4.30
CA PHE A 242 6.37 6.03 4.70
C PHE A 242 5.86 6.18 6.14
N LYS A 243 6.57 6.98 6.93
CA LYS A 243 6.21 7.32 8.31
C LYS A 243 6.29 8.82 8.53
N VAL A 244 5.79 9.28 9.67
CA VAL A 244 5.91 10.67 10.11
C VAL A 244 6.32 10.68 11.56
N THR A 245 7.36 11.45 11.88
CA THR A 245 7.98 11.55 13.21
C THR A 245 7.55 12.81 13.97
N ASN A 246 6.26 13.17 13.86
CA ASN A 246 5.67 14.31 14.56
C ASN A 246 4.18 14.08 14.87
N SER A 247 3.60 14.94 15.69
CA SER A 247 2.22 14.79 16.19
C SER A 247 1.17 15.36 15.23
N SER A 248 1.53 15.62 13.97
CA SER A 248 0.57 16.14 12.99
C SER A 248 -0.54 15.13 12.70
N SER A 249 -1.76 15.64 12.58
CA SER A 249 -2.94 14.84 12.23
C SER A 249 -3.07 14.67 10.73
N LEU A 250 -3.60 13.52 10.30
CA LEU A 250 -3.91 13.16 8.92
C LEU A 250 -5.10 13.99 8.37
N SER A 251 -4.91 15.29 8.16
CA SER A 251 -5.96 16.24 7.80
C SER A 251 -5.74 16.89 6.43
N LYS A 252 -6.79 17.53 5.89
CA LYS A 252 -6.75 18.30 4.62
C LYS A 252 -5.80 19.52 4.64
N ARG A 253 -5.07 19.73 5.74
CA ARG A 253 -3.99 20.72 5.86
C ARG A 253 -2.72 20.34 5.10
N PHE A 254 -2.63 19.09 4.61
CA PHE A 254 -1.47 18.55 3.89
C PHE A 254 -1.83 18.20 2.44
N PRO A 255 -0.84 18.13 1.53
CA PRO A 255 -1.06 17.68 0.16
C PRO A 255 -1.68 16.28 0.09
N GLN A 256 -2.58 16.04 -0.86
CA GLN A 256 -3.25 14.74 -0.99
C GLN A 256 -2.28 13.60 -1.29
N ILE A 257 -1.20 13.88 -2.03
CA ILE A 257 -0.17 12.86 -2.29
C ILE A 257 0.60 12.49 -1.02
N TYR A 258 0.91 13.45 -0.15
CA TYR A 258 1.50 13.18 1.16
C TYR A 258 0.56 12.29 2.00
N LEU A 259 -0.73 12.63 2.02
CA LEU A 259 -1.74 11.82 2.73
C LEU A 259 -1.88 10.42 2.11
N PHE A 260 -1.82 10.29 0.79
CA PHE A 260 -1.88 9.01 0.10
C PHE A 260 -0.70 8.10 0.47
N LEU A 261 0.54 8.58 0.36
CA LEU A 261 1.74 7.81 0.70
C LEU A 261 1.72 7.32 2.15
N LEU A 262 1.32 8.21 3.07
CA LEU A 262 1.23 7.89 4.48
C LEU A 262 0.09 6.91 4.77
N ARG A 263 -1.12 7.19 4.29
CA ARG A 263 -2.29 6.31 4.49
C ARG A 263 -2.09 4.92 3.90
N ALA A 264 -1.50 4.83 2.71
CA ALA A 264 -1.09 3.56 2.10
C ALA A 264 -0.18 2.74 3.01
N SER A 265 0.85 3.39 3.56
CA SER A 265 1.82 2.76 4.45
C SER A 265 1.22 2.34 5.80
N LEU A 266 0.07 2.91 6.18
CA LEU A 266 -0.69 2.56 7.38
C LEU A 266 -1.82 1.57 7.12
N SER A 267 -2.12 1.25 5.85
CA SER A 267 -3.21 0.35 5.50
C SER A 267 -2.92 -1.05 6.03
N GLY A 268 -3.92 -1.68 6.64
CA GLY A 268 -3.79 -3.01 7.24
C GLY A 268 -3.18 -3.03 8.64
N LEU A 269 -2.58 -1.93 9.10
CA LEU A 269 -2.05 -1.80 10.47
C LEU A 269 -3.14 -1.39 11.46
N GLN A 270 -2.97 -1.80 12.71
CA GLN A 270 -3.76 -1.27 13.82
C GLN A 270 -3.11 0.02 14.32
N ILE A 271 -3.76 1.15 14.06
CA ILE A 271 -3.16 2.47 14.32
C ILE A 271 -3.94 3.36 15.29
N SER A 272 -5.19 2.99 15.59
CA SER A 272 -6.01 3.71 16.56
C SER A 272 -5.73 3.14 17.93
N LEU A 273 -5.17 3.96 18.80
CA LEU A 273 -4.99 3.64 20.22
C LEU A 273 -6.08 4.29 21.08
N ASP A 274 -6.87 5.17 20.49
CA ASP A 274 -8.04 5.77 21.14
C ASP A 274 -9.25 4.83 20.97
N PRO A 275 -9.82 4.31 22.07
CA PRO A 275 -11.01 3.47 22.00
C PRO A 275 -12.22 4.37 21.67
N PRO A 276 -12.97 4.11 20.58
CA PRO A 276 -14.09 4.97 20.15
C PRO A 276 -15.38 4.72 20.96
N ILE A 277 -15.23 4.34 22.24
CA ILE A 277 -16.31 3.89 23.11
C ILE A 277 -17.29 5.05 23.35
N LEU A 278 -18.58 4.83 23.10
CA LEU A 278 -19.68 5.75 23.41
C LEU A 278 -19.60 7.09 22.66
N GLU A 279 -18.84 7.17 21.57
CA GLU A 279 -18.86 8.32 20.66
C GLU A 279 -20.20 8.38 19.91
N GLY A 280 -20.81 9.57 19.87
CA GLY A 280 -22.08 9.83 19.20
C GLY A 280 -23.34 9.55 20.02
N LEU A 281 -23.21 9.11 21.28
CA LEU A 281 -24.35 8.98 22.19
C LEU A 281 -24.77 10.35 22.73
N ASN A 282 -26.08 10.62 22.70
CA ASN A 282 -26.67 11.83 23.28
C ASN A 282 -27.00 11.59 24.76
N VAL A 283 -25.96 11.42 25.58
CA VAL A 283 -26.06 11.20 27.03
C VAL A 283 -25.29 12.27 27.79
N SER A 284 -25.84 12.71 28.92
CA SER A 284 -25.30 13.79 29.75
C SER A 284 -24.15 13.34 30.64
N PHE A 285 -24.02 12.03 30.87
CA PHE A 285 -23.01 11.40 31.71
C PHE A 285 -22.48 10.14 31.03
N LEU A 286 -21.17 9.93 31.14
CA LEU A 286 -20.45 8.73 30.77
C LEU A 286 -19.67 8.25 32.00
N PRO A 287 -19.82 6.97 32.41
CA PRO A 287 -19.13 6.47 33.59
C PRO A 287 -17.62 6.39 33.36
N GLU A 288 -16.86 6.29 34.46
CA GLU A 288 -15.47 5.87 34.38
C GLU A 288 -15.40 4.45 33.79
N ILE A 289 -14.48 4.22 32.86
CA ILE A 289 -14.28 2.94 32.21
C ILE A 289 -12.91 2.42 32.63
N THR A 290 -12.91 1.25 33.28
CA THR A 290 -11.72 0.63 33.83
C THR A 290 -11.48 -0.76 33.23
N TYR A 291 -10.22 -1.18 33.23
CA TYR A 291 -9.77 -2.53 32.93
C TYR A 291 -8.80 -2.93 34.04
N GLY A 292 -9.32 -3.58 35.07
CA GLY A 292 -8.58 -3.79 36.33
C GLY A 292 -8.07 -2.46 36.91
N ASP A 293 -6.75 -2.36 37.11
CA ASP A 293 -6.09 -1.16 37.66
C ASP A 293 -5.86 -0.01 36.65
N ILE A 294 -6.38 -0.14 35.42
CA ILE A 294 -6.18 0.82 34.34
C ILE A 294 -7.47 1.59 34.11
N ILE A 295 -7.40 2.91 34.18
CA ILE A 295 -8.48 3.82 33.81
C ILE A 295 -8.32 4.17 32.34
N LEU A 296 -9.17 3.59 31.49
CA LEU A 296 -9.18 3.84 30.04
C LEU A 296 -9.92 5.12 29.69
N ARG A 297 -10.88 5.52 30.53
CA ARG A 297 -11.58 6.79 30.42
C ARG A 297 -12.11 7.21 31.78
N ARG A 298 -11.85 8.45 32.17
CA ARG A 298 -12.45 9.04 33.37
C ARG A 298 -13.92 9.37 33.11
N ALA A 299 -14.70 9.46 34.17
CA ALA A 299 -16.08 9.90 34.08
C ALA A 299 -16.18 11.27 33.38
N GLU A 300 -17.15 11.40 32.46
CA GLU A 300 -17.30 12.56 31.60
C GLU A 300 -18.77 13.02 31.56
N TRP A 301 -19.00 14.32 31.69
CA TRP A 301 -20.30 14.94 31.55
C TRP A 301 -20.35 15.82 30.31
N LYS A 302 -21.47 15.77 29.60
CA LYS A 302 -21.71 16.53 28.38
C LYS A 302 -22.98 17.36 28.51
N LEU A 303 -22.94 18.55 27.91
CA LEU A 303 -24.08 19.46 27.89
C LEU A 303 -25.18 18.87 27.00
N ASP A 304 -26.28 18.48 27.61
CA ASP A 304 -27.39 17.78 26.96
C ASP A 304 -28.46 18.72 26.38
N GLU A 305 -29.48 18.13 25.73
CA GLU A 305 -30.59 18.88 25.15
C GLU A 305 -31.40 19.67 26.20
N VAL A 306 -31.44 19.20 27.45
CA VAL A 306 -32.12 19.93 28.55
C VAL A 306 -31.36 21.21 28.88
N PHE A 307 -30.03 21.14 28.96
CA PHE A 307 -29.18 22.33 29.10
C PHE A 307 -29.39 23.31 27.95
N LYS A 308 -29.37 22.83 26.69
CA LYS A 308 -29.58 23.66 25.49
C LYS A 308 -30.94 24.37 25.53
N LYS A 309 -31.99 23.65 25.93
CA LYS A 309 -33.34 24.22 26.09
C LYS A 309 -33.39 25.28 27.18
N ASN A 310 -32.81 25.03 28.36
CA ASN A 310 -32.81 25.99 29.46
C ASN A 310 -32.02 27.25 29.13
N MET A 311 -30.89 27.11 28.45
CA MET A 311 -30.11 28.24 27.94
C MET A 311 -30.93 29.09 26.95
N THR A 312 -31.72 28.46 26.08
CA THR A 312 -32.57 29.15 25.10
C THR A 312 -33.75 29.89 25.76
N ILE A 313 -34.37 29.28 26.77
CA ILE A 313 -35.53 29.85 27.47
C ILE A 313 -35.11 31.02 28.37
N THR A 314 -34.03 30.86 29.13
CA THR A 314 -33.63 31.83 30.16
C THR A 314 -32.71 32.92 29.61
N GLY A 315 -31.92 32.62 28.57
CA GLY A 315 -30.80 33.47 28.14
C GLY A 315 -29.61 33.51 29.11
N GLU A 316 -29.71 32.81 30.25
CA GLU A 316 -28.73 32.84 31.35
C GLU A 316 -27.93 31.54 31.41
N ILE A 317 -26.77 31.53 30.75
CA ILE A 317 -25.89 30.34 30.67
C ILE A 317 -25.47 29.86 32.07
N LYS A 318 -25.10 30.79 32.96
CA LYS A 318 -24.65 30.46 34.33
C LYS A 318 -25.74 29.76 35.14
N LYS A 319 -26.99 30.22 35.03
CA LYS A 319 -28.14 29.59 35.70
C LYS A 319 -28.42 28.20 35.13
N ALA A 320 -28.47 28.07 33.80
CA ALA A 320 -28.65 26.78 33.14
C ALA A 320 -27.53 25.79 33.50
N PHE A 321 -26.30 26.27 33.69
CA PHE A 321 -25.17 25.45 34.08
C PHE A 321 -25.25 24.98 35.53
N LEU A 322 -25.72 25.82 36.46
CA LEU A 322 -25.96 25.41 37.85
C LEU A 322 -27.09 24.37 37.94
N GLU A 323 -28.16 24.53 37.15
CA GLU A 323 -29.21 23.51 37.05
C GLU A 323 -28.67 22.19 36.48
N PHE A 324 -27.77 22.26 35.49
CA PHE A 324 -27.07 21.09 34.95
C PHE A 324 -26.18 20.43 36.00
N LYS A 325 -25.42 21.22 36.78
CA LYS A 325 -24.58 20.74 37.88
C LYS A 325 -25.39 19.90 38.87
N GLU A 326 -26.51 20.42 39.35
CA GLU A 326 -27.37 19.74 40.32
C GLU A 326 -28.01 18.49 39.72
N ARG A 327 -28.56 18.59 38.50
CA ARG A 327 -29.27 17.48 37.84
C ARG A 327 -28.35 16.32 37.46
N CYS A 328 -27.11 16.60 37.09
CA CYS A 328 -26.14 15.59 36.67
C CYS A 328 -25.10 15.27 37.76
N HIS A 329 -25.28 15.80 38.97
CA HIS A 329 -24.41 15.58 40.14
C HIS A 329 -22.92 15.85 39.87
N LEU A 330 -22.61 16.98 39.23
CA LEU A 330 -21.23 17.36 38.95
C LEU A 330 -20.46 17.66 40.26
N PRO A 331 -19.25 17.11 40.44
CA PRO A 331 -18.35 17.49 41.52
C PRO A 331 -18.02 18.99 41.52
N ASN A 332 -17.71 19.54 42.70
CA ASN A 332 -17.30 20.94 42.83
C ASN A 332 -15.96 21.25 42.14
N LEU A 333 -15.04 20.27 42.10
CA LEU A 333 -13.80 20.37 41.33
C LEU A 333 -13.94 19.51 40.09
N ILE A 334 -13.87 20.15 38.92
CA ILE A 334 -14.14 19.49 37.65
C ILE A 334 -13.17 19.97 36.58
N GLY A 335 -12.74 19.07 35.70
CA GLY A 335 -11.95 19.42 34.53
C GLY A 335 -12.86 19.90 33.40
N LEU A 336 -12.56 21.01 32.74
CA LEU A 336 -13.21 21.43 31.49
C LEU A 336 -12.30 21.07 30.31
N SER A 337 -12.82 20.34 29.34
CA SER A 337 -12.13 19.98 28.10
C SER A 337 -12.85 20.52 26.86
N GLN A 338 -12.06 20.95 25.87
CA GLN A 338 -12.50 21.30 24.52
C GLN A 338 -11.98 20.31 23.45
N GLY A 339 -11.56 19.12 23.89
CA GLY A 339 -10.79 18.15 23.10
C GLY A 339 -9.28 18.16 23.40
N GLU A 340 -8.85 18.93 24.41
CA GLU A 340 -7.49 18.95 24.94
C GLU A 340 -7.48 18.39 26.38
N ALA A 341 -6.29 18.32 27.01
CA ALA A 341 -6.18 17.97 28.42
C ALA A 341 -7.05 18.91 29.29
N PRO A 342 -7.85 18.39 30.21
CA PRO A 342 -8.82 19.21 30.93
C PRO A 342 -8.13 20.19 31.88
N ILE A 343 -8.68 21.40 31.95
CA ILE A 343 -8.27 22.44 32.90
C ILE A 343 -9.17 22.33 34.13
N VAL A 344 -8.60 22.28 35.33
CA VAL A 344 -9.36 22.16 36.58
C VAL A 344 -10.04 23.48 36.93
N TYR A 345 -11.35 23.42 37.16
CA TYR A 345 -12.18 24.50 37.68
C TYR A 345 -12.78 24.13 39.03
N ASN A 346 -12.98 25.15 39.85
CA ASN A 346 -13.73 25.07 41.10
C ASN A 346 -15.07 25.78 40.91
N LEU A 347 -16.17 25.02 40.95
CA LEU A 347 -17.53 25.49 40.73
C LEU A 347 -18.08 26.35 41.88
N GLU A 348 -17.39 26.43 43.02
CA GLU A 348 -17.70 27.38 44.10
C GLU A 348 -17.04 28.75 43.88
N ASN A 349 -16.07 28.85 42.97
CA ASN A 349 -15.39 30.09 42.65
C ASN A 349 -16.13 30.84 41.53
N GLU A 350 -16.56 32.07 41.82
CA GLU A 350 -17.33 32.86 40.86
C GLU A 350 -16.57 33.21 39.57
N ILE A 351 -15.26 33.45 39.66
CA ILE A 351 -14.41 33.75 38.50
C ILE A 351 -14.35 32.52 37.58
N HIS A 352 -14.25 31.33 38.16
CA HIS A 352 -14.24 30.07 37.44
C HIS A 352 -15.58 29.82 36.73
N LEU A 353 -16.71 30.05 37.40
CA LEU A 353 -18.03 29.96 36.78
C LEU A 353 -18.18 30.94 35.61
N ASN A 354 -17.71 32.19 35.77
CA ASN A 354 -17.76 33.18 34.69
C ASN A 354 -16.88 32.78 33.49
N ASN A 355 -15.77 32.07 33.71
CA ASN A 355 -14.92 31.54 32.64
C ASN A 355 -15.59 30.37 31.92
N ILE A 356 -16.20 29.44 32.65
CA ILE A 356 -17.01 28.35 32.07
C ILE A 356 -18.13 28.93 31.21
N GLU A 357 -18.82 29.96 31.70
CA GLU A 357 -19.87 30.65 30.96
C GLU A 357 -19.37 31.21 29.62
N LYS A 358 -18.22 31.90 29.62
CA LYS A 358 -17.58 32.42 28.41
C LYS A 358 -17.22 31.31 27.43
N VAL A 359 -16.67 30.20 27.93
CA VAL A 359 -16.33 29.02 27.13
C VAL A 359 -17.58 28.47 26.44
N ILE A 360 -18.65 28.21 27.19
CA ILE A 360 -19.92 27.70 26.65
C ILE A 360 -20.48 28.68 25.61
N ARG A 361 -20.47 29.98 25.91
CA ARG A 361 -20.96 31.03 25.00
C ARG A 361 -20.23 31.03 23.66
N SER A 362 -18.89 30.92 23.69
CA SER A 362 -18.07 30.86 22.48
C SER A 362 -18.29 29.59 21.63
N HIS A 363 -18.87 28.54 22.22
CA HIS A 363 -19.15 27.25 21.60
C HIS A 363 -20.65 26.96 21.47
N SER A 364 -21.52 27.98 21.53
CA SER A 364 -22.99 27.79 21.53
C SER A 364 -23.52 26.99 20.34
N GLY A 365 -22.88 27.08 19.17
CA GLY A 365 -23.20 26.29 17.98
C GLY A 365 -22.53 24.90 17.90
N GLN A 366 -21.64 24.56 18.84
CA GLN A 366 -20.86 23.32 18.86
C GLN A 366 -20.65 22.83 20.31
N LEU A 367 -21.73 22.79 21.09
CA LEU A 367 -21.66 22.43 22.53
C LEU A 367 -21.12 21.03 22.79
N ASP A 368 -21.25 20.11 21.83
CA ASP A 368 -20.69 18.75 21.93
C ASP A 368 -19.15 18.74 22.01
N ARG A 369 -18.49 19.88 21.73
CA ARG A 369 -17.04 20.06 21.90
C ARG A 369 -16.65 20.45 23.31
N VAL A 370 -17.60 20.80 24.18
CA VAL A 370 -17.36 21.15 25.58
C VAL A 370 -17.79 19.97 26.45
N SER A 371 -16.84 19.41 27.19
CA SER A 371 -17.13 18.37 28.16
C SER A 371 -16.44 18.61 29.50
N PHE A 372 -16.97 17.97 30.53
CA PHE A 372 -16.49 18.07 31.89
C PHE A 372 -15.97 16.71 32.32
N ILE A 373 -14.76 16.62 32.85
CA ILE A 373 -14.06 15.38 33.15
C ILE A 373 -13.80 15.32 34.65
N ASP A 374 -14.00 14.15 35.25
CA ASP A 374 -13.63 13.95 36.65
C ASP A 374 -12.11 14.10 36.86
N VAL A 375 -11.74 14.81 37.93
CA VAL A 375 -10.34 15.16 38.24
C VAL A 375 -9.92 14.69 39.63
N GLN A 376 -10.72 13.84 40.29
CA GLN A 376 -10.40 13.36 41.64
C GLN A 376 -8.99 12.75 41.72
N HIS A 377 -8.62 11.87 40.79
CA HIS A 377 -7.26 11.27 40.71
C HIS A 377 -6.15 12.32 40.53
N GLN A 378 -6.46 13.45 39.88
CA GLN A 378 -5.52 14.54 39.67
C GLN A 378 -5.18 15.26 40.97
N LEU A 379 -6.16 15.33 41.88
CA LEU A 379 -6.06 16.00 43.19
C LEU A 379 -5.33 15.14 44.23
N GLU A 380 -5.29 13.81 44.05
CA GLU A 380 -4.58 12.87 44.93
C GLU A 380 -3.06 12.93 44.78
N CYS A 381 -2.56 13.59 43.73
CA CYS A 381 -1.13 13.69 43.43
C CYS A 381 -0.41 14.75 44.27
N GLN A 382 0.44 14.33 45.21
CA GLN A 382 1.22 15.25 46.05
C GLN A 382 2.34 15.98 45.29
N GLU A 383 2.99 15.33 44.32
CA GLU A 383 4.10 15.91 43.52
C GLU A 383 3.64 16.58 42.21
N GLY A 384 2.33 16.82 42.07
CA GLY A 384 1.73 17.32 40.84
C GLY A 384 1.44 16.21 39.82
N PHE A 385 0.52 16.51 38.90
CA PHE A 385 0.03 15.56 37.90
C PHE A 385 1.02 15.45 36.74
N LYS A 386 1.89 14.44 36.79
CA LYS A 386 2.96 14.19 35.80
C LYS A 386 2.44 13.34 34.63
N GLN A 387 2.73 13.78 33.42
CA GLN A 387 2.43 13.06 32.18
C GLN A 387 3.66 12.28 31.71
N TYR A 388 3.47 11.03 31.31
CA TYR A 388 4.52 10.15 30.80
C TYR A 388 4.22 9.71 29.37
N VAL A 389 5.26 9.46 28.58
CA VAL A 389 5.16 8.88 27.24
C VAL A 389 5.81 7.51 27.27
N TYR A 390 5.05 6.47 26.95
CA TYR A 390 5.55 5.10 26.81
C TYR A 390 5.62 4.74 25.32
N SER A 391 6.82 4.60 24.79
CA SER A 391 7.05 4.10 23.44
C SER A 391 7.27 2.59 23.48
N PHE A 392 6.63 1.86 22.57
CA PHE A 392 6.68 0.41 22.52
C PHE A 392 6.87 -0.09 21.08
N GLU A 393 7.50 -1.24 20.94
CA GLU A 393 7.66 -1.97 19.69
C GLU A 393 7.60 -3.45 20.00
N LYS A 394 6.83 -4.19 19.21
CA LYS A 394 6.75 -5.65 19.30
C LYS A 394 8.06 -6.22 18.79
N GLU A 395 8.70 -7.07 19.59
CA GLU A 395 9.83 -7.86 19.11
C GLU A 395 9.36 -8.73 17.94
N LYS A 396 9.77 -8.35 16.73
CA LYS A 396 9.50 -9.17 15.55
C LYS A 396 10.37 -10.40 15.63
N ASN A 397 9.76 -11.56 15.91
CA ASN A 397 10.35 -12.81 15.47
C ASN A 397 10.58 -12.68 13.96
N SER A 398 11.83 -12.81 13.55
CA SER A 398 12.34 -12.65 12.18
C SER A 398 11.65 -13.52 11.12
N GLN A 399 10.67 -14.33 11.50
CA GLN A 399 9.95 -15.28 10.65
C GLN A 399 8.56 -14.79 10.16
N ASN A 400 7.98 -13.72 10.72
CA ASN A 400 6.57 -13.34 10.43
C ASN A 400 6.37 -12.00 9.69
N LEU A 401 7.43 -11.36 9.19
CA LEU A 401 7.24 -10.41 8.10
C LEU A 401 6.99 -11.23 6.86
N ASN A 402 5.71 -11.48 6.54
CA ASN A 402 5.29 -12.23 5.35
C ASN A 402 6.25 -11.97 4.19
N GLU A 403 7.07 -12.98 3.95
CA GLU A 403 7.97 -13.14 2.82
C GLU A 403 7.13 -13.19 1.55
N SER A 404 6.65 -12.02 1.12
CA SER A 404 6.41 -11.80 -0.31
C SER A 404 7.81 -11.67 -0.91
N SER A 405 8.38 -12.83 -1.18
CA SER A 405 9.72 -13.05 -1.74
C SER A 405 9.79 -12.47 -3.15
N VAL A 406 9.94 -11.15 -3.24
CA VAL A 406 10.48 -10.51 -4.44
C VAL A 406 11.98 -10.42 -4.23
N SER A 407 12.68 -11.46 -4.68
CA SER A 407 14.14 -11.51 -4.75
C SER A 407 14.67 -10.24 -5.41
N LEU A 408 15.40 -9.41 -4.67
CA LEU A 408 16.09 -8.22 -5.18
C LEU A 408 17.44 -8.62 -5.76
N CYS A 409 17.80 -8.07 -6.93
CA CYS A 409 19.18 -8.08 -7.39
C CYS A 409 19.56 -6.82 -8.18
N ASP A 410 20.85 -6.50 -8.08
CA ASP A 410 21.53 -5.26 -8.40
C ASP A 410 21.72 -5.01 -9.92
N ASN A 411 21.80 -3.71 -10.24
CA ASN A 411 22.05 -3.10 -11.55
C ASN A 411 20.90 -3.17 -12.57
N PHE A 412 20.15 -2.07 -12.56
CA PHE A 412 19.06 -1.75 -13.48
C PHE A 412 19.58 -1.09 -14.75
N ASP A 413 19.07 -1.53 -15.91
CA ASP A 413 19.26 -0.82 -17.18
C ASP A 413 17.87 -0.51 -17.73
N PHE A 414 17.47 0.77 -17.66
CA PHE A 414 16.10 1.20 -17.98
C PHE A 414 15.85 1.17 -19.49
N PHE A 415 15.07 0.18 -19.92
CA PHE A 415 14.56 0.10 -21.29
C PHE A 415 13.58 1.25 -21.62
N GLU A 416 12.95 1.87 -20.61
CA GLU A 416 11.92 2.90 -20.75
C GLU A 416 12.42 4.20 -21.38
N GLU A 417 13.59 4.69 -20.98
CA GLU A 417 14.04 6.05 -21.33
C GLU A 417 14.48 6.20 -22.80
N GLN A 418 14.61 5.09 -23.52
CA GLN A 418 15.12 5.05 -24.90
C GLN A 418 14.24 4.22 -25.85
N CYS A 419 13.06 3.78 -25.40
CA CYS A 419 12.15 2.97 -26.20
C CYS A 419 11.20 3.83 -27.03
N ASN A 420 11.34 3.77 -28.35
CA ASN A 420 10.38 4.33 -29.30
C ASN A 420 9.24 3.34 -29.47
N ASN A 421 7.99 3.76 -29.18
CA ASN A 421 6.81 2.89 -29.20
C ASN A 421 5.74 3.44 -30.14
N PHE A 422 5.56 2.75 -31.26
CA PHE A 422 4.67 3.13 -32.34
C PHE A 422 3.45 2.22 -32.40
N TYR A 423 2.27 2.82 -32.45
CA TYR A 423 1.02 2.11 -32.74
C TYR A 423 0.75 2.29 -34.22
N ILE A 424 0.87 1.23 -35.00
CA ILE A 424 0.78 1.24 -36.46
C ILE A 424 -0.50 0.52 -36.86
N TYR A 425 -1.34 1.15 -37.65
CA TYR A 425 -2.66 0.64 -38.02
C TYR A 425 -2.63 0.14 -39.47
N PRO A 426 -2.17 -1.09 -39.75
CA PRO A 426 -2.17 -1.63 -41.10
C PRO A 426 -3.58 -1.88 -41.62
N LYS A 427 -3.74 -1.85 -42.95
CA LYS A 427 -4.93 -2.46 -43.54
C LYS A 427 -4.81 -3.97 -43.44
N GLU A 428 -5.93 -4.64 -43.17
CA GLU A 428 -5.98 -6.09 -42.94
C GLU A 428 -5.25 -6.89 -44.02
N GLN A 429 -5.53 -6.61 -45.30
CA GLN A 429 -4.89 -7.28 -46.45
C GLN A 429 -3.38 -7.01 -46.61
N TYR A 430 -2.82 -6.04 -45.90
CA TYR A 430 -1.39 -5.67 -45.96
C TYR A 430 -0.66 -5.89 -44.64
N TYR A 431 -1.31 -6.50 -43.63
CA TYR A 431 -0.74 -6.65 -42.29
C TYR A 431 0.64 -7.34 -42.33
N GLU A 432 0.75 -8.50 -42.99
CA GLU A 432 1.97 -9.30 -43.04
C GLU A 432 3.10 -8.55 -43.77
N ILE A 433 2.78 -7.98 -44.95
CA ILE A 433 3.71 -7.19 -45.76
C ILE A 433 4.21 -5.97 -44.97
N VAL A 434 3.32 -5.28 -44.24
CA VAL A 434 3.71 -4.12 -43.43
C VAL A 434 4.65 -4.53 -42.32
N LEU A 435 4.36 -5.63 -41.62
CA LEU A 435 5.21 -6.13 -40.55
C LEU A 435 6.60 -6.53 -41.07
N GLU A 436 6.66 -7.25 -42.19
CA GLU A 436 7.92 -7.61 -42.85
C GLU A 436 8.75 -6.36 -43.20
N LEU A 437 8.11 -5.37 -43.85
CA LEU A 437 8.80 -4.12 -44.22
C LEU A 437 9.32 -3.35 -43.00
N ILE A 438 8.58 -3.33 -41.89
CA ILE A 438 9.02 -2.72 -40.63
C ILE A 438 10.23 -3.46 -40.07
N ILE A 439 10.18 -4.79 -39.99
CA ILE A 439 11.27 -5.61 -39.46
C ILE A 439 12.53 -5.42 -40.29
N LYS A 440 12.40 -5.49 -41.62
CA LYS A 440 13.50 -5.23 -42.56
C LYS A 440 14.10 -3.85 -42.37
N LYS A 441 13.25 -2.83 -42.25
CA LYS A 441 13.70 -1.44 -42.01
C LYS A 441 14.53 -1.32 -40.74
N ILE A 442 14.11 -1.97 -39.66
CA ILE A 442 14.75 -1.89 -38.34
C ILE A 442 16.05 -2.69 -38.30
N THR A 443 16.05 -3.89 -38.88
CA THR A 443 17.19 -4.83 -38.81
C THR A 443 18.25 -4.56 -39.87
N GLU A 444 17.87 -4.38 -41.13
CA GLU A 444 18.82 -4.27 -42.24
C GLU A 444 19.23 -2.81 -42.50
N ASN A 445 18.29 -1.87 -42.50
CA ASN A 445 18.60 -0.49 -42.87
C ASN A 445 19.10 0.34 -41.69
N MET A 446 18.52 0.14 -40.51
CA MET A 446 18.84 0.92 -39.31
C MET A 446 19.76 0.18 -38.32
N ASN A 447 19.98 -1.12 -38.52
CA ASN A 447 20.84 -1.97 -37.69
C ASN A 447 20.52 -1.91 -36.18
N ILE A 448 19.23 -1.95 -35.84
CA ILE A 448 18.76 -1.91 -34.46
C ILE A 448 18.51 -3.33 -33.95
N ASN A 449 19.23 -3.70 -32.89
CA ASN A 449 19.24 -5.06 -32.35
C ASN A 449 18.24 -5.28 -31.21
N LYS A 450 17.62 -4.23 -30.66
CA LYS A 450 16.64 -4.31 -29.56
C LYS A 450 15.30 -3.79 -30.03
N TRP A 451 14.43 -4.70 -30.44
CA TRP A 451 13.07 -4.39 -30.90
C TRP A 451 12.12 -5.55 -30.61
N PHE A 452 10.83 -5.29 -30.54
CA PHE A 452 9.80 -6.31 -30.48
C PHE A 452 8.44 -5.72 -30.89
N TYR A 453 7.49 -6.58 -31.26
CA TYR A 453 6.13 -6.16 -31.56
C TYR A 453 5.09 -6.94 -30.76
N ILE A 454 3.88 -6.40 -30.68
CA ILE A 454 2.70 -7.03 -30.09
C ILE A 454 1.47 -6.61 -30.91
N ASN A 455 0.52 -7.53 -31.10
CA ASN A 455 -0.77 -7.29 -31.73
C ASN A 455 -1.84 -6.87 -30.73
N TYR A 456 -2.56 -5.79 -31.03
CA TYR A 456 -3.63 -5.22 -30.21
C TYR A 456 -4.88 -4.92 -31.05
N ALA A 457 -6.03 -4.83 -30.39
CA ALA A 457 -7.32 -4.52 -31.03
C ALA A 457 -8.26 -3.74 -30.10
N ASP A 458 -7.75 -2.71 -29.41
CA ASP A 458 -8.54 -1.92 -28.45
C ASP A 458 -9.69 -1.16 -29.13
N ASP A 459 -9.37 -0.18 -29.98
CA ASP A 459 -10.35 0.51 -30.84
C ASP A 459 -10.38 -0.08 -32.26
N PHE A 460 -9.20 -0.39 -32.78
CA PHE A 460 -8.96 -0.98 -34.10
C PHE A 460 -7.73 -1.91 -34.05
N PRO A 461 -7.68 -2.97 -34.86
CA PRO A 461 -6.50 -3.83 -34.98
C PRO A 461 -5.24 -3.02 -35.34
N HIS A 462 -4.17 -3.18 -34.57
CA HIS A 462 -2.91 -2.46 -34.76
C HIS A 462 -1.70 -3.23 -34.22
N ILE A 463 -0.53 -2.89 -34.77
CA ILE A 463 0.77 -3.38 -34.32
C ILE A 463 1.35 -2.35 -33.37
N ARG A 464 1.69 -2.76 -32.15
CA ARG A 464 2.54 -1.96 -31.25
C ARG A 464 3.99 -2.36 -31.47
N PHE A 465 4.69 -1.60 -32.30
CA PHE A 465 6.08 -1.84 -32.65
C PHE A 465 7.01 -1.01 -31.77
N ARG A 466 7.99 -1.65 -31.15
CA ARG A 466 8.89 -1.03 -30.17
C ARG A 466 10.34 -1.27 -30.53
N PHE A 467 11.16 -0.24 -30.44
CA PHE A 467 12.60 -0.37 -30.64
C PHE A 467 13.40 0.62 -29.78
N VAL A 468 14.59 0.22 -29.36
CA VAL A 468 15.48 1.04 -28.54
C VAL A 468 16.56 1.68 -29.41
N SER A 469 16.65 3.01 -29.35
CA SER A 469 17.71 3.76 -30.05
C SER A 469 18.02 5.06 -29.30
N LYS A 470 19.31 5.33 -29.11
CA LYS A 470 19.81 6.61 -28.57
C LYS A 470 19.96 7.70 -29.65
N GLU A 471 19.88 7.32 -30.92
CA GLU A 471 20.16 8.23 -32.04
C GLU A 471 18.85 8.82 -32.58
N GLU A 472 18.69 10.14 -32.46
CA GLU A 472 17.49 10.86 -32.91
C GLU A 472 17.23 10.68 -34.42
N LYS A 473 18.29 10.49 -35.23
CA LYS A 473 18.17 10.19 -36.65
C LYS A 473 17.34 8.93 -36.92
N HIS A 474 17.40 7.92 -36.05
CA HIS A 474 16.64 6.68 -36.22
C HIS A 474 15.13 6.91 -36.07
N LEU A 475 14.72 7.74 -35.12
CA LEU A 475 13.32 8.12 -34.97
C LEU A 475 12.82 8.84 -36.22
N ASN A 476 13.57 9.85 -36.68
CA ASN A 476 13.23 10.63 -37.87
C ASN A 476 13.16 9.76 -39.14
N GLU A 477 14.08 8.81 -39.30
CA GLU A 477 14.11 7.89 -40.42
C GLU A 477 12.92 6.91 -40.40
N PHE A 478 12.56 6.39 -39.23
CA PHE A 478 11.42 5.50 -39.07
C PHE A 478 10.09 6.23 -39.34
N VAL A 479 9.94 7.46 -38.86
CA VAL A 479 8.77 8.31 -39.14
C VAL A 479 8.63 8.58 -40.65
N LYS A 480 9.73 8.90 -41.35
CA LYS A 480 9.73 9.05 -42.82
C LYS A 480 9.28 7.78 -43.52
N PHE A 481 9.74 6.62 -43.05
CA PHE A 481 9.33 5.32 -43.56
C PHE A 481 7.82 5.06 -43.36
N LEU A 482 7.29 5.30 -42.16
CA LEU A 482 5.85 5.16 -41.90
C LEU A 482 5.00 6.12 -42.74
N ASN A 483 5.47 7.35 -42.96
CA ASN A 483 4.81 8.31 -43.86
C ASN A 483 4.76 7.80 -45.31
N ASN A 484 5.79 7.07 -45.78
CA ASN A 484 5.76 6.42 -47.10
C ASN A 484 4.69 5.32 -47.15
N LEU A 485 4.57 4.50 -46.10
CA LEU A 485 3.53 3.48 -46.00
C LEU A 485 2.11 4.08 -45.97
N LEU A 486 1.93 5.24 -45.31
CA LEU A 486 0.68 6.01 -45.33
C LEU A 486 0.35 6.49 -46.75
N GLN A 487 1.31 7.10 -47.46
CA GLN A 487 1.10 7.60 -48.82
C GLN A 487 0.74 6.48 -49.79
N LYS A 488 1.38 5.30 -49.65
CA LYS A 488 1.05 4.08 -50.41
C LYS A 488 -0.26 3.41 -49.95
N LYS A 489 -0.89 3.92 -48.90
CA LYS A 489 -2.12 3.40 -48.30
C LYS A 489 -2.01 1.95 -47.81
N TYR A 490 -0.82 1.51 -47.39
CA TYR A 490 -0.63 0.22 -46.71
C TYR A 490 -1.06 0.25 -45.25
N ILE A 491 -0.93 1.42 -44.61
CA ILE A 491 -1.43 1.68 -43.26
C ILE A 491 -2.47 2.82 -43.29
N TYR A 492 -3.40 2.81 -42.35
CA TYR A 492 -4.40 3.87 -42.16
C TYR A 492 -3.83 5.06 -41.38
N ASN A 493 -3.05 4.76 -40.33
CA ASN A 493 -2.48 5.76 -39.43
C ASN A 493 -1.30 5.15 -38.64
N TYR A 494 -0.55 6.00 -37.93
CA TYR A 494 0.29 5.58 -36.81
C TYR A 494 0.30 6.64 -35.68
N LYS A 495 0.65 6.22 -34.47
CA LYS A 495 0.81 7.10 -33.30
C LYS A 495 2.11 6.78 -32.57
N LEU A 496 2.87 7.80 -32.18
CA LEU A 496 3.97 7.65 -31.21
C LEU A 496 3.37 7.80 -29.80
N GLN A 497 3.64 6.84 -28.92
CA GLN A 497 3.10 6.79 -27.56
C GLN A 497 4.20 6.45 -26.56
N PRO A 498 4.17 6.97 -25.33
CA PRO A 498 5.07 6.52 -24.27
C PRO A 498 4.96 5.00 -24.06
N PHE A 499 6.09 4.33 -23.87
CA PHE A 499 6.12 2.91 -23.51
C PHE A 499 6.03 2.75 -22.00
N PHE A 500 5.02 2.03 -21.53
CA PHE A 500 4.90 1.61 -20.13
C PHE A 500 5.06 0.09 -20.09
N PRO A 501 6.17 -0.42 -19.53
CA PRO A 501 6.44 -1.84 -19.50
C PRO A 501 5.65 -2.53 -18.38
N GLU A 502 5.42 -3.83 -18.57
CA GLU A 502 4.67 -4.64 -17.62
C GLU A 502 5.56 -5.11 -16.44
N ILE A 503 5.99 -4.17 -15.60
CA ILE A 503 7.04 -4.35 -14.58
C ILE A 503 6.72 -5.51 -13.63
N SER A 504 5.51 -5.59 -13.09
CA SER A 504 5.19 -6.61 -12.09
C SER A 504 4.94 -7.97 -12.76
N ARG A 505 4.30 -8.00 -13.94
CA ARG A 505 4.00 -9.23 -14.69
C ARG A 505 5.24 -10.07 -15.00
N TYR A 506 6.34 -9.41 -15.39
CA TYR A 506 7.58 -10.10 -15.76
C TYR A 506 8.66 -9.99 -14.68
N ASN A 507 8.35 -9.38 -13.53
CA ASN A 507 9.31 -9.01 -12.49
C ASN A 507 10.51 -8.27 -13.12
N LEU A 508 10.23 -7.25 -13.94
CA LEU A 508 11.23 -6.52 -14.71
C LEU A 508 12.24 -5.81 -13.81
N PHE A 509 11.90 -5.60 -12.53
CA PHE A 509 12.86 -5.01 -11.60
C PHE A 509 14.15 -5.82 -11.48
N ASN A 510 14.06 -7.15 -11.62
CA ASN A 510 15.22 -8.04 -11.53
C ASN A 510 15.59 -8.67 -12.88
N ARG A 511 14.70 -8.57 -13.88
CA ARG A 511 14.75 -9.38 -15.11
C ARG A 511 14.59 -8.59 -16.40
N GLY A 512 14.47 -7.26 -16.31
CA GLY A 512 14.17 -6.37 -17.44
C GLY A 512 14.98 -6.66 -18.70
N PRO A 513 16.33 -6.52 -18.66
CA PRO A 513 17.18 -6.75 -19.83
C PRO A 513 16.96 -8.13 -20.47
N ILE A 514 16.82 -9.17 -19.65
CA ILE A 514 16.65 -10.55 -20.13
C ILE A 514 15.27 -10.73 -20.76
N VAL A 515 14.21 -10.23 -20.14
CA VAL A 515 12.85 -10.32 -20.67
C VAL A 515 12.73 -9.57 -22.00
N TYR A 516 13.35 -8.41 -22.14
CA TYR A 516 13.36 -7.70 -23.42
C TYR A 516 14.17 -8.43 -24.48
N SER A 517 15.30 -9.04 -24.13
CA SER A 517 16.03 -9.94 -25.05
C SER A 517 15.18 -11.13 -25.48
N ILE A 518 14.39 -11.72 -24.57
CA ILE A 518 13.42 -12.77 -24.90
C ILE A 518 12.36 -12.23 -25.86
N PHE A 519 11.79 -11.04 -25.63
CA PHE A 519 10.80 -10.45 -26.55
C PHE A 519 11.36 -10.16 -27.94
N THR A 520 12.62 -9.73 -28.03
CA THR A 520 13.30 -9.53 -29.31
C THR A 520 13.52 -10.84 -30.03
N TYR A 521 14.09 -11.83 -29.36
CA TYR A 521 14.28 -13.17 -29.92
C TYR A 521 12.95 -13.79 -30.35
N ASP A 522 11.92 -13.66 -29.53
CA ASP A 522 10.59 -14.17 -29.82
C ASP A 522 9.96 -13.48 -31.04
N SER A 523 10.11 -12.16 -31.14
CA SER A 523 9.62 -11.41 -32.31
C SER A 523 10.34 -11.82 -33.60
N GLN A 524 11.65 -12.08 -33.54
CA GLN A 524 12.41 -12.64 -34.65
C GLN A 524 11.91 -14.04 -35.03
N LEU A 525 11.72 -14.91 -34.03
CA LEU A 525 11.26 -16.28 -34.22
C LEU A 525 9.86 -16.33 -34.83
N SER A 526 8.91 -15.56 -34.29
CA SER A 526 7.54 -15.47 -34.79
C SER A 526 7.47 -14.86 -36.18
N SER A 527 8.36 -13.92 -36.52
CA SER A 527 8.36 -13.29 -37.85
C SER A 527 8.69 -14.25 -38.99
N LYS A 528 9.41 -15.35 -38.72
CA LYS A 528 9.74 -16.36 -39.73
C LYS A 528 8.51 -17.03 -40.34
N ILE A 529 7.44 -17.19 -39.56
CA ILE A 529 6.16 -17.74 -40.04
C ILE A 529 5.65 -16.93 -41.23
N PHE A 530 5.78 -15.60 -41.18
CA PHE A 530 5.22 -14.70 -42.19
C PHE A 530 6.17 -14.46 -43.37
N ILE A 531 7.49 -14.59 -43.16
CA ILE A 531 8.50 -14.23 -44.16
C ILE A 531 8.87 -15.44 -45.05
N GLU A 532 8.89 -16.65 -44.50
CA GLU A 532 9.43 -17.84 -45.19
C GLU A 532 8.33 -18.81 -45.68
N GLU A 533 7.14 -18.83 -45.06
CA GLU A 533 6.09 -19.81 -45.36
C GLU A 533 4.77 -19.12 -45.75
N ASN A 534 4.35 -19.22 -47.02
CA ASN A 534 3.07 -18.68 -47.52
C ASN A 534 1.81 -19.36 -46.90
N THR A 535 1.97 -20.31 -45.98
CA THR A 535 0.88 -20.99 -45.26
C THR A 535 1.33 -21.41 -43.86
N SER A 536 0.88 -20.71 -42.81
CA SER A 536 1.12 -21.10 -41.42
C SER A 536 0.26 -22.31 -41.02
N ASN A 537 0.89 -23.44 -40.66
CA ASN A 537 0.18 -24.59 -40.08
C ASN A 537 0.24 -24.57 -38.55
N VAL A 538 -0.73 -25.25 -37.93
CA VAL A 538 -0.78 -25.41 -36.47
C VAL A 538 0.47 -26.09 -35.92
N SER A 539 1.13 -26.95 -36.71
CA SER A 539 2.39 -27.60 -36.34
C SER A 539 3.53 -26.60 -36.13
N ASP A 540 3.60 -25.55 -36.93
CA ASP A 540 4.67 -24.56 -36.90
C ASP A 540 4.58 -23.74 -35.60
N HIS A 541 3.37 -23.31 -35.22
CA HIS A 541 3.12 -22.65 -33.93
C HIS A 541 3.52 -23.52 -32.73
N ILE A 542 3.24 -24.82 -32.77
CA ILE A 542 3.62 -25.74 -31.68
C ILE A 542 5.15 -25.82 -31.56
N LEU A 543 5.83 -25.96 -32.69
CA LEU A 543 7.28 -26.13 -32.74
C LEU A 543 8.05 -24.86 -32.40
N LEU A 544 7.54 -23.69 -32.81
CA LEU A 544 8.13 -22.40 -32.45
C LEU A 544 7.95 -22.10 -30.97
N LEU A 545 6.75 -22.33 -30.41
CA LEU A 545 6.52 -22.19 -28.98
C LEU A 545 7.39 -23.16 -28.17
N TYR A 546 7.49 -24.42 -28.61
CA TYR A 546 8.39 -25.40 -28.00
C TYR A 546 9.84 -24.91 -28.02
N SER A 547 10.30 -24.40 -29.16
CA SER A 547 11.67 -23.91 -29.33
C SER A 547 11.96 -22.71 -28.43
N LEU A 548 11.03 -21.76 -28.32
CA LEU A 548 11.14 -20.64 -27.38
C LEU A 548 11.28 -21.14 -25.94
N LEU A 549 10.38 -22.01 -25.49
CA LEU A 549 10.37 -22.55 -24.12
C LEU A 549 11.67 -23.29 -23.79
N ARG A 550 12.17 -24.11 -24.72
CA ARG A 550 13.46 -24.79 -24.56
C ARG A 550 14.64 -23.82 -24.53
N LYS A 551 14.60 -22.77 -25.36
CA LYS A 551 15.66 -21.74 -25.45
C LYS A 551 15.78 -20.93 -24.16
N ILE A 552 14.65 -20.62 -23.51
CA ILE A 552 14.62 -19.90 -22.21
C ILE A 552 14.82 -20.85 -21.00
N GLY A 553 15.10 -22.14 -21.23
CA GLY A 553 15.48 -23.08 -20.18
C GLY A 553 14.35 -23.87 -19.53
N VAL A 554 13.13 -23.87 -20.08
CA VAL A 554 12.02 -24.71 -19.58
C VAL A 554 12.18 -26.12 -20.14
N ASP A 555 12.34 -27.12 -19.27
CA ASP A 555 12.44 -28.52 -19.65
C ASP A 555 11.06 -29.16 -19.98
N ASP A 556 11.10 -30.38 -20.54
CA ASP A 556 9.88 -31.08 -20.97
C ASP A 556 8.95 -31.41 -19.77
N ASP A 557 9.49 -31.63 -18.56
CA ASP A 557 8.69 -31.90 -17.36
C ASP A 557 7.94 -30.67 -16.87
N ASN A 558 8.59 -29.51 -16.86
CA ASN A 558 7.96 -28.25 -16.51
C ASN A 558 6.94 -27.82 -17.57
N ILE A 559 7.19 -28.05 -18.87
CA ILE A 559 6.19 -27.83 -19.91
C ILE A 559 4.94 -28.69 -19.63
N LEU A 560 5.11 -29.98 -19.34
CA LEU A 560 3.96 -30.84 -19.01
C LEU A 560 3.22 -30.37 -17.77
N LYS A 561 3.93 -29.97 -16.71
CA LYS A 561 3.33 -29.46 -15.48
C LYS A 561 2.48 -28.21 -15.75
N ILE A 562 3.07 -27.19 -16.40
CA ILE A 562 2.46 -25.88 -16.62
C ILE A 562 1.24 -25.97 -17.55
N PHE A 563 1.36 -26.74 -18.64
CA PHE A 563 0.32 -26.85 -19.67
C PHE A 563 -0.66 -28.02 -19.46
N SER A 564 -0.51 -28.81 -18.39
CA SER A 564 -1.43 -29.89 -18.02
C SER A 564 -2.90 -29.45 -17.94
N ARG A 565 -3.15 -28.19 -17.54
CA ARG A 565 -4.47 -27.58 -17.48
C ARG A 565 -5.19 -27.48 -18.85
N TYR A 566 -4.48 -27.68 -19.96
CA TYR A 566 -5.02 -27.64 -21.33
C TYR A 566 -5.15 -29.03 -21.98
N LYS A 567 -4.86 -30.12 -21.27
CA LYS A 567 -4.73 -31.49 -21.83
C LYS A 567 -5.98 -32.02 -22.57
N ASP A 568 -7.18 -31.65 -22.12
CA ASP A 568 -8.44 -32.28 -22.57
C ASP A 568 -9.03 -31.69 -23.86
N LYS A 569 -8.46 -30.60 -24.40
CA LYS A 569 -9.11 -29.81 -25.47
C LYS A 569 -8.87 -30.28 -26.91
N SER A 570 -7.99 -31.26 -27.22
CA SER A 570 -7.62 -31.54 -28.64
C SER A 570 -7.11 -32.97 -28.99
N SER A 571 -7.64 -34.06 -28.43
CA SER A 571 -7.04 -35.42 -28.60
C SER A 571 -7.13 -35.97 -30.03
N ASN A 572 -8.30 -35.88 -30.66
CA ASN A 572 -8.52 -36.39 -32.02
C ASN A 572 -7.74 -35.60 -33.08
N GLN A 573 -7.46 -34.32 -32.81
CA GLN A 573 -6.71 -33.46 -33.72
C GLN A 573 -5.21 -33.73 -33.68
N TYR A 574 -4.65 -33.99 -32.49
CA TYR A 574 -3.24 -34.34 -32.36
C TYR A 574 -2.88 -35.58 -33.19
N GLN A 575 -3.72 -36.62 -33.18
CA GLN A 575 -3.46 -37.83 -33.98
C GLN A 575 -3.35 -37.54 -35.48
N LYS A 576 -4.12 -36.58 -36.01
CA LYS A 576 -4.10 -36.21 -37.43
C LYS A 576 -2.80 -35.49 -37.83
N ILE A 577 -2.25 -34.66 -36.95
CA ILE A 577 -1.07 -33.82 -37.24
C ILE A 577 0.22 -34.37 -36.63
N LYS A 578 0.16 -35.47 -35.85
CA LYS A 578 1.30 -36.05 -35.14
C LYS A 578 2.49 -36.31 -36.06
N LYS A 579 2.27 -36.96 -37.22
CA LYS A 579 3.34 -37.28 -38.18
C LYS A 579 4.04 -36.02 -38.67
N GLN A 580 3.27 -35.01 -39.09
CA GLN A 580 3.79 -33.73 -39.58
C GLN A 580 4.64 -33.01 -38.53
N ILE A 581 4.16 -32.92 -37.28
CA ILE A 581 4.92 -32.30 -36.18
C ILE A 581 6.26 -33.03 -35.96
N TRP A 582 6.26 -34.36 -35.99
CA TRP A 582 7.47 -35.16 -35.77
C TRP A 582 8.48 -35.05 -36.90
N ASP A 583 8.02 -35.02 -38.16
CA ASP A 583 8.90 -34.86 -39.32
C ASP A 583 9.56 -33.48 -39.30
N GLN A 584 8.79 -32.42 -39.04
CA GLN A 584 9.32 -31.06 -38.87
C GLN A 584 10.26 -30.93 -37.65
N TYR A 585 9.91 -31.54 -36.52
CA TYR A 585 10.76 -31.54 -35.32
C TYR A 585 12.12 -32.17 -35.58
N LYS A 586 12.19 -33.29 -36.33
CA LYS A 586 13.46 -33.95 -36.68
C LYS A 586 14.34 -33.02 -37.51
N ILE A 587 13.77 -32.35 -38.50
CA ILE A 587 14.48 -31.36 -39.33
C ILE A 587 15.00 -30.22 -38.46
N MET A 588 14.17 -29.67 -37.59
CA MET A 588 14.53 -28.52 -36.75
C MET A 588 15.54 -28.87 -35.65
N SER A 589 15.49 -30.09 -35.11
CA SER A 589 16.45 -30.59 -34.11
C SER A 589 17.86 -30.81 -34.64
N SER A 590 18.04 -30.89 -35.97
CA SER A 590 19.35 -30.99 -36.63
C SER A 590 20.04 -29.63 -36.82
N ILE A 591 19.31 -28.53 -36.58
CA ILE A 591 19.83 -27.17 -36.62
C ILE A 591 20.29 -26.83 -35.19
N THR A 592 21.60 -26.71 -35.02
CA THR A 592 22.29 -26.47 -33.75
C THR A 592 21.66 -25.34 -32.94
N VAL A 593 21.40 -25.64 -31.66
CA VAL A 593 20.97 -24.66 -30.65
C VAL A 593 22.10 -23.65 -30.48
N ASP A 594 21.89 -22.47 -31.03
CA ASP A 594 22.79 -21.32 -30.91
C ASP A 594 23.18 -21.08 -29.43
N THR A 595 24.46 -21.34 -29.13
CA THR A 595 25.03 -21.49 -27.78
C THR A 595 25.17 -20.16 -27.04
N ASP A 596 25.26 -19.05 -27.78
CA ASP A 596 25.62 -17.73 -27.24
C ASP A 596 24.48 -17.09 -26.44
N PHE A 597 23.22 -17.37 -26.80
CA PHE A 597 22.06 -16.90 -26.04
C PHE A 597 21.88 -17.67 -24.73
N LYS A 598 22.30 -18.94 -24.69
CA LYS A 598 22.18 -19.81 -23.51
C LYS A 598 23.24 -19.46 -22.47
N SER A 599 24.47 -19.14 -22.88
CA SER A 599 25.52 -18.64 -21.99
C SER A 599 25.17 -17.28 -21.39
N ALA A 600 24.61 -16.35 -22.18
CA ALA A 600 24.16 -15.03 -21.68
C ALA A 600 23.01 -15.11 -20.65
N ILE A 601 22.16 -16.14 -20.74
CA ILE A 601 21.06 -16.41 -19.79
C ILE A 601 21.54 -17.19 -18.56
N LEU A 602 22.54 -18.07 -18.70
CA LEU A 602 23.06 -18.93 -17.63
C LEU A 602 24.16 -18.28 -16.78
N GLU A 603 24.97 -17.37 -17.32
CA GLU A 603 26.04 -16.68 -16.56
C GLU A 603 25.50 -15.75 -15.46
N LYS A 604 24.25 -15.26 -15.60
CA LYS A 604 23.54 -14.57 -14.51
C LYS A 604 22.69 -15.58 -13.74
N ASN A 605 23.30 -16.17 -12.70
CA ASN A 605 22.68 -17.09 -11.74
C ASN A 605 21.16 -16.85 -11.52
N SER A 606 20.37 -17.94 -11.61
CA SER A 606 19.00 -18.11 -11.06
C SER A 606 17.75 -17.64 -11.84
N LEU A 607 17.64 -17.88 -13.15
CA LEU A 607 16.34 -17.80 -13.84
C LEU A 607 15.45 -19.03 -13.57
N LYS A 608 15.02 -19.23 -12.32
CA LYS A 608 13.76 -19.93 -12.07
C LYS A 608 12.63 -18.97 -12.44
N LEU A 609 12.20 -19.02 -13.70
CA LEU A 609 10.95 -18.40 -14.13
C LEU A 609 9.80 -19.14 -13.44
N ASN A 610 8.91 -18.41 -12.78
CA ASN A 610 7.72 -19.01 -12.20
C ASN A 610 6.72 -19.37 -13.32
N GLU A 611 5.72 -20.17 -12.98
CA GLU A 611 4.73 -20.65 -13.94
C GLU A 611 3.97 -19.50 -14.63
N ASP A 612 3.69 -18.41 -13.90
CA ASP A 612 2.96 -17.24 -14.42
C ASP A 612 3.74 -16.45 -15.47
N ILE A 613 5.06 -16.29 -15.28
CA ILE A 613 5.91 -15.63 -16.28
C ILE A 613 6.03 -16.51 -17.52
N ILE A 614 6.21 -17.83 -17.36
CA ILE A 614 6.30 -18.76 -18.50
C ILE A 614 5.02 -18.71 -19.33
N LEU A 615 3.85 -18.73 -18.69
CA LEU A 615 2.58 -18.57 -19.38
C LEU A 615 2.44 -17.21 -20.04
N SER A 616 2.90 -16.13 -19.40
CA SER A 616 2.87 -14.79 -19.99
C SER A 616 3.75 -14.68 -21.23
N LEU A 617 4.95 -15.29 -21.21
CA LEU A 617 5.84 -15.37 -22.37
C LEU A 617 5.21 -16.20 -23.49
N ALA A 618 4.63 -17.36 -23.17
CA ALA A 618 3.91 -18.20 -24.13
C ALA A 618 2.72 -17.45 -24.76
N HIS A 619 1.98 -16.69 -23.96
CA HIS A 619 0.87 -15.87 -24.44
C HIS A 619 1.35 -14.76 -25.37
N MET A 620 2.45 -14.09 -25.05
CA MET A 620 3.04 -13.08 -25.93
C MET A 620 3.60 -13.69 -27.23
N HIS A 621 4.15 -14.91 -27.18
CA HIS A 621 4.57 -15.64 -28.38
C HIS A 621 3.38 -15.92 -29.29
N MET A 622 2.29 -16.48 -28.74
CA MET A 622 1.09 -16.76 -29.51
C MET A 622 0.47 -15.47 -30.07
N ASN A 623 0.52 -14.37 -29.33
CA ASN A 623 0.11 -13.05 -29.81
C ASN A 623 0.89 -12.61 -31.06
N ARG A 624 2.22 -12.77 -31.06
CA ARG A 624 3.10 -12.39 -32.17
C ARG A 624 2.96 -13.31 -33.37
N ALA A 625 2.85 -14.61 -33.12
CA ALA A 625 2.82 -15.65 -34.14
C ALA A 625 1.45 -15.79 -34.81
N SER A 626 0.35 -15.65 -34.06
CA SER A 626 -1.00 -15.99 -34.53
C SER A 626 -2.05 -14.90 -34.31
N GLY A 627 -1.68 -13.75 -33.75
CA GLY A 627 -2.63 -12.68 -33.42
C GLY A 627 -3.37 -12.93 -32.10
N ILE A 628 -4.59 -12.40 -31.96
CA ILE A 628 -5.30 -12.27 -30.67
C ILE A 628 -6.35 -13.38 -30.46
N ASP A 629 -6.28 -14.49 -31.22
CA ASP A 629 -7.23 -15.60 -31.10
C ASP A 629 -6.92 -16.50 -29.88
N ARG A 630 -7.61 -16.23 -28.78
CA ARG A 630 -7.56 -17.02 -27.53
C ARG A 630 -7.90 -18.50 -27.73
N ASN A 631 -8.84 -18.84 -28.61
CA ASN A 631 -9.23 -20.24 -28.82
C ASN A 631 -8.13 -21.00 -29.56
N PHE A 632 -7.50 -20.35 -30.53
CA PHE A 632 -6.35 -20.89 -31.23
C PHE A 632 -5.13 -21.05 -30.31
N GLU A 633 -4.87 -20.06 -29.45
CA GLU A 633 -3.83 -20.12 -28.43
C GLU A 633 -3.99 -21.34 -27.51
N GLU A 634 -5.16 -21.54 -26.91
CA GLU A 634 -5.41 -22.67 -26.01
C GLU A 634 -5.32 -24.02 -26.73
N LYS A 635 -5.69 -24.06 -28.01
CA LYS A 635 -5.54 -25.23 -28.86
C LYS A 635 -4.06 -25.57 -29.07
N VAL A 636 -3.21 -24.58 -29.36
CA VAL A 636 -1.76 -24.80 -29.49
C VAL A 636 -1.16 -25.29 -28.17
N TYR A 637 -1.58 -24.75 -27.02
CA TYR A 637 -1.14 -25.24 -25.71
C TYR A 637 -1.53 -26.70 -25.47
N SER A 638 -2.75 -27.09 -25.82
CA SER A 638 -3.21 -28.48 -25.71
C SER A 638 -2.36 -29.43 -26.58
N LEU A 639 -2.06 -29.01 -27.81
CA LEU A 639 -1.29 -29.80 -28.76
C LEU A 639 0.20 -29.85 -28.41
N LEU A 640 0.78 -28.77 -27.87
CA LEU A 640 2.12 -28.73 -27.29
C LEU A 640 2.26 -29.75 -26.16
N TYR A 641 1.31 -29.75 -25.21
CA TYR A 641 1.30 -30.73 -24.12
C TYR A 641 1.32 -32.17 -24.65
N LYS A 642 0.50 -32.46 -25.67
CA LYS A 642 0.44 -33.81 -26.27
C LYS A 642 1.70 -34.17 -27.03
N PHE A 643 2.28 -33.23 -27.76
CA PHE A 643 3.55 -33.40 -28.44
C PHE A 643 4.64 -33.78 -27.45
N VAL A 644 4.86 -32.97 -26.41
CA VAL A 644 5.88 -33.23 -25.38
C VAL A 644 5.61 -34.54 -24.63
N ASN A 645 4.34 -34.82 -24.29
CA ASN A 645 3.99 -36.08 -23.63
C ASN A 645 4.31 -37.29 -24.53
N SER A 646 4.08 -37.19 -25.84
CA SER A 646 4.39 -38.26 -26.79
C SER A 646 5.89 -38.53 -26.92
N LYS A 647 6.76 -37.52 -26.69
CA LYS A 647 8.22 -37.70 -26.73
C LYS A 647 8.70 -38.69 -25.67
N LYS A 648 8.06 -38.72 -24.48
CA LYS A 648 8.39 -39.67 -23.40
C LYS A 648 8.20 -41.13 -23.80
N TYR A 649 7.20 -41.42 -24.63
CA TYR A 649 6.88 -42.79 -25.06
C TYR A 649 7.66 -43.24 -26.30
N ILE A 650 8.30 -42.31 -27.02
CA ILE A 650 9.09 -42.60 -28.23
C ILE A 650 10.59 -42.67 -27.91
N GLY A 651 11.05 -41.97 -26.87
CA GLY A 651 12.43 -42.05 -26.38
C GLY A 651 12.84 -43.43 -25.82
N GLY A 652 11.88 -44.32 -25.51
CA GLY A 652 12.14 -45.70 -25.10
C GLY A 652 12.36 -46.70 -26.23
N PHE A 653 12.42 -46.26 -27.50
CA PHE A 653 12.68 -47.11 -28.66
C PHE A 653 14.05 -46.87 -29.33
N ASN A 654 14.85 -45.93 -28.80
CA ASN A 654 16.21 -45.63 -29.26
C ASN A 654 17.19 -45.52 -28.07
N GLU A 655 17.15 -46.47 -27.14
CA GLU A 655 18.34 -46.91 -26.40
C GLU A 655 18.79 -48.26 -26.94
#